data_AF-A0A7I0JEB7-F1
#
_entry.id   AF-A0A7I0JEB7-F1
#
_cell.length_a   1.000
_cell.length_b   1.000
_cell.length_c   1.000
_cell.angle_alpha   90.00
_cell.angle_beta   90.00
_cell.angle_gamma   90.00
#
_symmetry.space_group_name_H-M   'P 1'
#
loop_
_entity.id
_entity.type
_entity.pdbx_description
1 polymer ?
#
loop_
_entity_poly.entity_id
_entity_poly.type
_entity_poly.pdbx_seq_one_letter_code
_entity_poly.pdbx_strand_id
1 'polypeptide(L)'
;MTTNIDLDNVSGSFDAHGASSEHAGLTPAQEIQVAQAASTGQAAPADPVPVDVGSGAPVQPEAPAAKPPAAGAAAANAPAGAAHDYVADAGNVVRLPANVSIDNIKVDGHNLVLVQPDGSQIVIKDGALNVPTFILGDVEVPRVALIAALEASHVDVAFGADGSMSAGSGNGSPNSAGGNFSVPPGGIGDGFGLSALLPPTALQFGQLERRELFPNVVDRGVSVVAVSLLTPDEAASETGINGGPSQSPGSDAPSNAETSSIGTITVDAPDGIGSIVINGVTVSGVGQQIQGQFGYITIVSFNPVTGAIEYNYTVTESVTHPDHTNAYDPNDTVPDNFSITVTDVDGDTASTTFAVAIIDDVPTAVADTDSIAAGQFGPATGNVLTGGTDAADTNTTDGVADVQGADGATVVGVAKGTTNADLDNTGTLNTPIQGEYGKLTLHADGSYTYVRDAGTPGGVNDVFTYTIKDGDGDTSHTTLTISIGNSTPEISNLTPEANGGDVIVNEAALNVGTPGGPGSDPASAAETGAGTFNINSPDGIASLAIDGHAFITNGTFTGGSFTTALGNTLTVTGYNAGTGVVSYTYTLNDNEAHATGQSTNSLFENFTVTLTDMDGQSTNGTLSANIVDDVPSASPDTNSVSEGAQVSGNVLSDGTPDVLGADGAAPGGAVTGVATGSNVSNPVSGNLGGAGIAGQYGTLVLNANGTYTYTANPNAVTTNAVDHFVYTITDGDGDTSTVTLDITVNNVTVTASDTDALVYEKGLPAGSDAAGNSEIFNGAITPAGGTGPYTYTLNSSATGSYGNLVLNADGTYTYTLTHTYDGATLNNGITTEQDKDSFTYTVTDAHGNTTTGTILVDIVDDVPTAYANTNSVSEGAQVSGNVLSDGTPDVLGADGAAPGGAVTGVATGSNVSNPVSGNLGGAGIAGQYGTLVLNANGTYTYTANPNAVTTNAVDHFVYTITDGDGDTSTVTLDITVNNVTVTASDTDALVYEKGLPAGSDAAGNSEIFNGAITPAGGTGPYTYTLNSSATGSYGNLVLNADGTYTYTLTHTYDGATLNNGITTEQDKDSFTYTVTDAHGNTTTGTILVDIVDDV
;
A
#
# COMPACT_ATOMS: atom_id res chain seq x y z
N MET A 1 19.34 21.93 41.77
CA MET A 1 18.23 22.55 42.52
C MET A 1 16.95 22.05 41.87
N THR A 2 16.39 20.91 42.30
CA THR A 2 15.30 20.78 43.33
C THR A 2 14.09 21.65 42.95
N THR A 3 12.89 21.12 42.69
CA THR A 3 12.18 20.05 43.43
C THR A 3 11.09 19.34 42.59
N ASN A 4 11.04 18.01 42.73
CA ASN A 4 9.87 17.13 42.64
C ASN A 4 8.80 17.47 43.70
N ILE A 5 7.55 17.04 43.45
CA ILE A 5 6.61 16.32 44.34
C ILE A 5 5.44 15.91 43.40
N ASP A 6 5.26 14.63 43.01
CA ASP A 6 4.65 13.50 43.74
C ASP A 6 3.19 13.80 44.17
N LEU A 7 2.17 12.94 44.08
CA LEU A 7 2.04 11.48 43.92
C LEU A 7 0.53 11.17 43.74
N ASP A 8 0.23 10.07 43.05
CA ASP A 8 -0.83 9.08 43.35
C ASP A 8 -2.34 9.41 43.23
N ASN A 9 -3.27 8.49 42.94
CA ASN A 9 -3.30 7.13 42.37
C ASN A 9 -4.77 6.64 42.43
N VAL A 10 -5.15 5.68 41.58
CA VAL A 10 -6.31 4.74 41.65
C VAL A 10 -7.73 5.36 41.74
N SER A 11 -8.85 4.78 41.28
CA SER A 11 -9.26 3.40 40.98
C SER A 11 -10.66 3.40 40.36
N GLY A 12 -10.90 2.52 39.37
CA GLY A 12 -12.15 1.78 39.11
C GLY A 12 -13.43 2.59 38.83
N SER A 13 -14.51 2.05 38.28
CA SER A 13 -14.91 0.73 37.80
C SER A 13 -16.35 0.95 37.32
N PHE A 14 -16.72 0.34 36.20
CA PHE A 14 -18.05 -0.14 35.78
C PHE A 14 -19.31 0.40 36.52
N ASP A 15 -20.26 0.97 35.79
CA ASP A 15 -21.38 0.22 35.17
C ASP A 15 -22.69 1.04 35.03
N ALA A 16 -23.47 0.65 34.01
CA ALA A 16 -24.92 0.67 33.90
C ALA A 16 -25.75 1.98 33.77
N HIS A 17 -26.30 2.10 32.54
CA HIS A 17 -27.72 2.33 32.20
C HIS A 17 -28.53 3.52 32.77
N GLY A 18 -29.16 4.26 31.85
CA GLY A 18 -30.62 4.40 31.90
C GLY A 18 -31.19 5.82 31.94
N ALA A 19 -31.57 6.31 30.76
CA ALA A 19 -32.77 7.09 30.44
C ALA A 19 -33.18 8.30 31.30
N SER A 20 -33.29 9.47 30.66
CA SER A 20 -34.56 10.14 30.33
C SER A 20 -34.40 11.66 30.22
N SER A 21 -34.84 12.23 29.10
CA SER A 21 -35.55 13.53 29.06
C SER A 21 -36.25 13.68 27.72
N GLU A 22 -37.58 13.65 27.77
CA GLU A 22 -38.54 14.02 26.74
C GLU A 22 -38.41 15.53 26.41
N HIS A 23 -38.34 15.94 25.14
CA HIS A 23 -39.42 16.18 24.18
C HIS A 23 -40.30 17.42 24.48
N ALA A 24 -40.09 18.52 23.73
CA ALA A 24 -41.15 19.37 23.13
C ALA A 24 -40.54 20.56 22.32
N GLY A 25 -40.87 20.65 21.02
CA GLY A 25 -40.64 21.83 20.19
C GLY A 25 -40.75 21.54 18.68
N LEU A 26 -41.88 21.90 18.06
CA LEU A 26 -42.34 21.53 16.72
C LEU A 26 -41.89 22.50 15.58
N THR A 27 -41.29 21.93 14.51
CA THR A 27 -41.55 22.07 13.03
C THR A 27 -41.45 23.43 12.28
N PRO A 28 -41.35 23.49 10.92
CA PRO A 28 -40.79 22.55 9.91
C PRO A 28 -40.05 23.19 8.68
N ALA A 29 -39.51 22.30 7.83
CA ALA A 29 -39.40 22.32 6.36
C ALA A 29 -38.34 23.19 5.64
N GLN A 30 -37.43 22.51 4.92
CA GLN A 30 -36.97 22.95 3.59
C GLN A 30 -36.85 21.76 2.65
N GLU A 31 -37.76 21.73 1.67
CA GLU A 31 -37.68 20.95 0.44
C GLU A 31 -36.60 21.55 -0.48
N ILE A 32 -35.79 20.70 -1.12
CA ILE A 32 -34.90 21.11 -2.20
C ILE A 32 -35.65 20.93 -3.53
N GLN A 33 -35.94 22.06 -4.17
CA GLN A 33 -36.55 22.12 -5.51
C GLN A 33 -35.52 22.00 -6.63
N VAL A 34 -35.96 21.29 -7.65
CA VAL A 34 -35.43 21.12 -9.00
C VAL A 34 -35.40 22.45 -9.75
N ALA A 35 -34.29 22.74 -10.46
CA ALA A 35 -34.28 23.71 -11.55
C ALA A 35 -33.39 23.22 -12.71
N GLN A 36 -34.06 22.88 -13.81
CA GLN A 36 -33.51 22.73 -15.16
C GLN A 36 -32.98 24.07 -15.67
N ALA A 37 -31.87 24.05 -16.41
CA ALA A 37 -31.44 25.15 -17.26
C ALA A 37 -31.15 24.63 -18.67
N ALA A 38 -31.78 25.26 -19.67
CA ALA A 38 -31.54 25.05 -21.09
C ALA A 38 -30.56 26.09 -21.65
N SER A 39 -29.62 25.58 -22.46
CA SER A 39 -28.84 26.16 -23.56
C SER A 39 -28.82 27.68 -23.81
N THR A 40 -27.61 28.25 -23.85
CA THR A 40 -27.11 29.08 -24.95
C THR A 40 -25.61 28.78 -25.16
N GLY A 41 -25.19 28.54 -26.40
CA GLY A 41 -23.82 28.17 -26.73
C GLY A 41 -22.93 29.36 -27.04
N GLN A 42 -21.63 29.22 -26.73
CA GLN A 42 -20.53 29.67 -27.59
C GLN A 42 -19.22 28.98 -27.15
N ALA A 43 -18.46 28.55 -28.15
CA ALA A 43 -17.28 27.70 -28.03
C ALA A 43 -16.07 28.39 -27.34
N ALA A 44 -15.30 27.58 -26.61
CA ALA A 44 -13.99 27.91 -26.05
C ALA A 44 -12.98 26.77 -26.41
N PRO A 45 -11.67 27.07 -26.45
CA PRO A 45 -10.68 26.47 -27.34
C PRO A 45 -10.06 25.16 -26.82
N ALA A 46 -9.50 24.38 -27.74
CA ALA A 46 -8.77 23.15 -27.48
C ALA A 46 -7.32 23.43 -27.03
N ASP A 47 -6.89 22.69 -26.00
CA ASP A 47 -5.51 22.61 -25.53
C ASP A 47 -4.65 21.62 -26.38
N PRO A 48 -3.32 21.75 -26.37
CA PRO A 48 -2.43 21.33 -27.46
C PRO A 48 -2.00 19.85 -27.40
N VAL A 49 -1.72 19.29 -28.58
CA VAL A 49 -1.18 17.94 -28.78
C VAL A 49 0.36 17.99 -28.75
N PRO A 50 1.08 17.05 -28.10
CA PRO A 50 2.54 17.05 -28.08
C PRO A 50 3.15 16.83 -29.47
N VAL A 51 4.25 17.53 -29.78
CA VAL A 51 5.08 17.33 -30.97
C VAL A 51 6.49 16.92 -30.55
N ASP A 52 7.07 15.94 -31.25
CA ASP A 52 8.46 15.52 -31.09
C ASP A 52 9.41 16.54 -31.76
N VAL A 53 10.44 16.97 -31.03
CA VAL A 53 11.40 18.01 -31.42
C VAL A 53 12.50 17.44 -32.31
N GLY A 54 12.15 17.11 -33.56
CA GLY A 54 13.15 16.68 -34.53
C GLY A 54 12.74 16.57 -36.00
N SER A 55 11.46 16.40 -36.34
CA SER A 55 11.11 16.17 -37.77
C SER A 55 9.70 16.56 -38.26
N GLY A 56 8.80 17.04 -37.42
CA GLY A 56 7.60 17.77 -37.88
C GLY A 56 6.58 17.02 -38.76
N ALA A 57 6.30 15.73 -38.50
CA ALA A 57 5.18 15.00 -39.13
C ALA A 57 4.28 14.30 -38.07
N PRO A 58 2.97 14.05 -38.35
CA PRO A 58 2.04 13.46 -37.39
C PRO A 58 2.28 11.96 -37.15
N VAL A 59 2.21 11.52 -35.89
CA VAL A 59 2.37 10.11 -35.49
C VAL A 59 1.06 9.32 -35.68
N GLN A 60 1.11 8.25 -36.48
CA GLN A 60 0.07 7.24 -36.62
C GLN A 60 0.41 6.04 -35.69
N PRO A 61 -0.53 5.47 -34.93
CA PRO A 61 -0.24 4.37 -34.02
C PRO A 61 0.04 3.08 -34.78
N GLU A 62 1.27 2.58 -34.66
CA GLU A 62 1.72 1.28 -35.15
C GLU A 62 1.88 0.33 -33.95
N ALA A 63 1.36 -0.89 -34.10
CA ALA A 63 1.38 -1.93 -33.08
C ALA A 63 2.82 -2.44 -32.81
N PRO A 64 3.16 -2.83 -31.56
CA PRO A 64 4.52 -3.19 -31.20
C PRO A 64 4.95 -4.55 -31.78
N ALA A 65 6.14 -4.57 -32.37
CA ALA A 65 6.88 -5.77 -32.75
C ALA A 65 7.70 -6.29 -31.56
N ALA A 66 7.56 -7.57 -31.24
CA ALA A 66 8.35 -8.29 -30.24
C ALA A 66 9.23 -9.37 -30.90
N LYS A 67 10.43 -9.60 -30.34
CA LYS A 67 11.30 -10.78 -30.56
C LYS A 67 12.30 -10.89 -29.40
N PRO A 68 12.79 -12.09 -28.97
CA PRO A 68 12.31 -13.48 -29.13
C PRO A 68 12.14 -14.23 -27.77
N PRO A 69 11.55 -15.44 -27.75
CA PRO A 69 11.98 -16.46 -26.80
C PRO A 69 12.28 -17.82 -27.44
N ALA A 70 13.05 -18.62 -26.71
CA ALA A 70 13.49 -19.96 -27.09
C ALA A 70 12.54 -21.05 -26.55
N ALA A 71 12.20 -21.97 -27.46
CA ALA A 71 11.86 -23.39 -27.32
C ALA A 71 11.02 -23.92 -26.13
N GLY A 72 9.79 -24.33 -26.46
CA GLY A 72 9.42 -25.75 -26.31
C GLY A 72 8.22 -26.09 -25.42
N ALA A 73 7.01 -26.17 -25.99
CA ALA A 73 6.01 -27.22 -25.78
C ALA A 73 4.72 -26.87 -26.56
N ALA A 74 4.13 -27.86 -27.22
CA ALA A 74 3.09 -27.69 -28.23
C ALA A 74 1.66 -27.85 -27.68
N ALA A 75 0.75 -26.95 -28.08
CA ALA A 75 -0.67 -27.23 -28.28
C ALA A 75 -1.30 -26.13 -29.16
N ALA A 76 -2.32 -26.50 -29.92
CA ALA A 76 -2.68 -25.91 -31.20
C ALA A 76 -3.46 -24.60 -31.16
N ASN A 77 -3.28 -23.82 -32.22
CA ASN A 77 -4.00 -22.60 -32.58
C ASN A 77 -5.32 -22.96 -33.32
N ALA A 78 -6.42 -22.25 -33.11
CA ALA A 78 -7.56 -22.24 -34.03
C ALA A 78 -8.20 -20.83 -34.13
N PRO A 79 -8.51 -20.32 -35.35
CA PRO A 79 -8.96 -18.95 -35.59
C PRO A 79 -10.49 -18.81 -35.59
N ALA A 80 -10.97 -17.59 -35.37
CA ALA A 80 -12.34 -17.16 -35.61
C ALA A 80 -12.69 -17.15 -37.11
N GLY A 81 -13.89 -17.62 -37.46
CA GLY A 81 -14.57 -17.29 -38.71
C GLY A 81 -14.42 -18.29 -39.87
N ALA A 82 -14.94 -19.51 -39.72
CA ALA A 82 -15.34 -20.36 -40.84
C ALA A 82 -16.49 -21.28 -40.40
N ALA A 83 -17.45 -21.57 -41.30
CA ALA A 83 -18.45 -22.61 -41.06
C ALA A 83 -17.70 -23.93 -40.83
N HIS A 84 -17.82 -24.50 -39.64
CA HIS A 84 -17.23 -25.78 -39.31
C HIS A 84 -18.25 -26.88 -39.60
N ASP A 85 -17.91 -27.74 -40.55
CA ASP A 85 -18.62 -28.98 -40.82
C ASP A 85 -18.18 -30.04 -39.79
N TYR A 86 -19.11 -30.53 -38.99
CA TYR A 86 -18.90 -31.63 -38.04
C TYR A 86 -19.56 -32.90 -38.57
N VAL A 87 -18.96 -34.05 -38.29
CA VAL A 87 -19.52 -35.38 -38.58
C VAL A 87 -19.57 -36.12 -37.26
N ALA A 88 -20.67 -36.83 -36.99
CA ALA A 88 -20.76 -37.67 -35.80
C ALA A 88 -19.72 -38.80 -35.86
N ASP A 89 -19.18 -39.17 -34.71
CA ASP A 89 -18.25 -40.28 -34.61
C ASP A 89 -18.96 -41.64 -34.78
N ALA A 90 -18.21 -42.74 -34.65
CA ALA A 90 -18.77 -44.10 -34.80
C ALA A 90 -19.82 -44.46 -33.73
N GLY A 91 -19.92 -43.69 -32.64
CA GLY A 91 -20.95 -43.82 -31.60
C GLY A 91 -22.14 -42.86 -31.78
N ASN A 92 -22.21 -42.15 -32.92
CA ASN A 92 -23.19 -41.10 -33.20
C ASN A 92 -23.13 -39.93 -32.19
N VAL A 93 -21.92 -39.55 -31.76
CA VAL A 93 -21.69 -38.42 -30.85
C VAL A 93 -20.98 -37.28 -31.58
N VAL A 94 -21.37 -36.04 -31.29
CA VAL A 94 -20.72 -34.82 -31.79
C VAL A 94 -20.27 -33.97 -30.59
N ARG A 95 -18.98 -33.64 -30.55
CA ARG A 95 -18.36 -32.77 -29.53
C ARG A 95 -18.20 -31.36 -30.09
N LEU A 96 -18.85 -30.39 -29.46
CA LEU A 96 -18.84 -28.98 -29.81
C LEU A 96 -18.21 -28.16 -28.66
N PRO A 97 -17.62 -26.99 -28.93
CA PRO A 97 -17.11 -26.10 -27.88
C PRO A 97 -18.18 -25.69 -26.84
N ALA A 98 -17.76 -25.40 -25.62
CA ALA A 98 -18.66 -25.10 -24.49
C ALA A 98 -19.55 -23.86 -24.68
N ASN A 99 -19.21 -22.97 -25.62
CA ASN A 99 -19.93 -21.73 -25.91
C ASN A 99 -20.93 -21.83 -27.07
N VAL A 100 -21.19 -23.04 -27.61
CA VAL A 100 -22.15 -23.24 -28.70
C VAL A 100 -23.59 -23.27 -28.16
N SER A 101 -24.47 -22.44 -28.71
CA SER A 101 -25.92 -22.49 -28.45
C SER A 101 -26.62 -23.50 -29.37
N ILE A 102 -27.58 -24.21 -28.79
CA ILE A 102 -28.47 -25.16 -29.47
C ILE A 102 -29.92 -24.64 -29.56
N ASP A 103 -30.16 -23.37 -29.25
CA ASP A 103 -31.51 -22.80 -29.12
C ASP A 103 -32.19 -22.57 -30.48
N ASN A 104 -31.42 -22.60 -31.58
CA ASN A 104 -31.91 -22.34 -32.93
C ASN A 104 -31.31 -23.36 -33.92
N ILE A 105 -32.02 -24.46 -34.10
CA ILE A 105 -31.61 -25.58 -34.96
C ILE A 105 -32.45 -25.61 -36.22
N LYS A 106 -31.81 -25.81 -37.37
CA LYS A 106 -32.47 -25.97 -38.66
C LYS A 106 -32.07 -27.29 -39.31
N VAL A 107 -32.96 -27.84 -40.12
CA VAL A 107 -32.65 -28.98 -40.99
C VAL A 107 -32.38 -28.46 -42.40
N ASP A 108 -31.21 -28.77 -42.94
CA ASP A 108 -30.85 -28.47 -44.34
C ASP A 108 -30.50 -29.79 -45.06
N GLY A 109 -31.47 -30.33 -45.80
CA GLY A 109 -31.37 -31.64 -46.43
C GLY A 109 -31.18 -32.75 -45.40
N HIS A 110 -30.02 -33.40 -45.43
CA HIS A 110 -29.64 -34.44 -44.47
C HIS A 110 -28.88 -33.89 -43.24
N ASN A 111 -28.56 -32.61 -43.20
CA ASN A 111 -27.71 -32.02 -42.17
C ASN A 111 -28.55 -31.30 -41.10
N LEU A 112 -28.01 -31.23 -39.88
CA LEU A 112 -28.47 -30.27 -38.86
C LEU A 112 -27.61 -29.02 -38.92
N VAL A 113 -28.21 -27.85 -38.79
CA VAL A 113 -27.54 -26.56 -38.82
C VAL A 113 -27.89 -25.79 -37.55
N LEU A 114 -26.90 -25.53 -36.70
CA LEU A 114 -27.04 -24.74 -35.49
C LEU A 114 -26.70 -23.29 -35.80
N VAL A 115 -27.65 -22.38 -35.59
CA VAL A 115 -27.47 -20.95 -35.84
C VAL A 115 -27.12 -20.24 -34.53
N GLN A 116 -25.92 -19.69 -34.45
CA GLN A 116 -25.43 -19.02 -33.25
C GLN A 116 -26.00 -17.59 -33.11
N PRO A 117 -25.98 -16.99 -31.90
CA PRO A 117 -26.50 -15.64 -31.66
C PRO A 117 -25.81 -14.53 -32.49
N ASP A 118 -24.56 -14.76 -32.90
CA ASP A 118 -23.79 -13.85 -33.77
C ASP A 118 -24.09 -14.03 -35.27
N GLY A 119 -25.00 -14.94 -35.62
CA GLY A 119 -25.40 -15.26 -37.00
C GLY A 119 -24.51 -16.29 -37.70
N SER A 120 -23.45 -16.80 -37.06
CA SER A 120 -22.64 -17.89 -37.59
C SER A 120 -23.39 -19.22 -37.57
N GLN A 121 -23.02 -20.14 -38.47
CA GLN A 121 -23.68 -21.44 -38.62
C GLN A 121 -22.69 -22.59 -38.45
N ILE A 122 -23.09 -23.58 -37.66
CA ILE A 122 -22.38 -24.85 -37.48
C ILE A 122 -23.20 -25.94 -38.16
N VAL A 123 -22.58 -26.70 -39.07
CA VAL A 123 -23.29 -27.72 -39.86
C VAL A 123 -22.84 -29.11 -39.40
N ILE A 124 -23.79 -29.93 -38.97
CA ILE A 124 -23.59 -31.34 -38.62
C ILE A 124 -24.02 -32.17 -39.82
N LYS A 125 -23.06 -32.77 -40.53
CA LYS A 125 -23.32 -33.57 -41.72
C LYS A 125 -24.11 -34.82 -41.37
N ASP A 126 -25.13 -35.10 -42.17
CA ASP A 126 -26.04 -36.24 -42.03
C ASP A 126 -26.78 -36.35 -40.68
N GLY A 127 -26.63 -35.34 -39.81
CA GLY A 127 -27.21 -35.32 -38.46
C GLY A 127 -28.73 -35.27 -38.41
N ALA A 128 -29.42 -34.96 -39.52
CA ALA A 128 -30.89 -34.97 -39.56
C ALA A 128 -31.45 -36.38 -39.81
N LEU A 129 -30.67 -37.28 -40.42
CA LEU A 129 -31.05 -38.69 -40.64
C LEU A 129 -30.94 -39.51 -39.35
N ASN A 130 -29.93 -39.22 -38.53
CA ASN A 130 -29.72 -39.83 -37.22
C ASN A 130 -29.15 -38.79 -36.24
N VAL A 131 -30.04 -38.11 -35.50
CA VAL A 131 -29.69 -37.02 -34.59
C VAL A 131 -28.67 -37.51 -33.56
N PRO A 132 -27.45 -36.94 -33.53
CA PRO A 132 -26.39 -37.38 -32.65
C PRO A 132 -26.58 -36.85 -31.23
N THR A 133 -25.90 -37.48 -30.27
CA THR A 133 -25.72 -36.92 -28.93
C THR A 133 -24.76 -35.74 -29.01
N PHE A 134 -25.13 -34.59 -28.43
CA PHE A 134 -24.27 -33.43 -28.35
C PHE A 134 -23.54 -33.37 -27.01
N ILE A 135 -22.22 -33.14 -27.06
CA ILE A 135 -21.41 -32.79 -25.89
C ILE A 135 -20.89 -31.36 -26.12
N LEU A 136 -21.25 -30.44 -25.23
CA LEU A 136 -20.80 -29.04 -25.26
C LEU A 136 -19.68 -28.88 -24.22
N GLY A 137 -18.44 -28.71 -24.69
CA GLY A 137 -17.26 -28.82 -23.83
C GLY A 137 -17.12 -30.24 -23.29
N ASP A 138 -17.32 -30.41 -21.98
CA ASP A 138 -17.29 -31.71 -21.29
C ASP A 138 -18.68 -32.18 -20.80
N VAL A 139 -19.75 -31.45 -21.15
CA VAL A 139 -21.11 -31.73 -20.67
C VAL A 139 -21.98 -32.30 -21.79
N GLU A 140 -22.54 -33.49 -21.56
CA GLU A 140 -23.54 -34.09 -22.46
C GLU A 140 -24.88 -33.37 -22.33
N VAL A 141 -25.47 -33.00 -23.46
CA VAL A 141 -26.82 -32.43 -23.50
C VAL A 141 -27.85 -33.55 -23.30
N PRO A 142 -28.67 -33.52 -22.24
CA PRO A 142 -29.67 -34.56 -22.03
C PRO A 142 -30.63 -34.67 -23.20
N ARG A 143 -30.95 -35.91 -23.60
CA ARG A 143 -31.82 -36.19 -24.76
C ARG A 143 -33.16 -35.46 -24.73
N VAL A 144 -33.75 -35.29 -23.54
CA VAL A 144 -35.02 -34.57 -23.34
C VAL A 144 -34.87 -33.07 -23.65
N ALA A 145 -33.75 -32.46 -23.25
CA ALA A 145 -33.45 -31.07 -23.54
C ALA A 145 -33.20 -30.84 -25.03
N LEU A 146 -32.53 -31.80 -25.70
CA LEU A 146 -32.30 -31.75 -27.14
C LEU A 146 -33.61 -31.86 -27.95
N ILE A 147 -34.52 -32.74 -27.56
CA ILE A 147 -35.84 -32.85 -28.20
C ILE A 147 -36.63 -31.55 -28.01
N ALA A 148 -36.61 -30.98 -26.80
CA ALA A 148 -37.28 -29.70 -26.54
C ALA A 148 -36.71 -28.55 -27.38
N ALA A 149 -35.39 -28.51 -27.60
CA ALA A 149 -34.74 -27.51 -28.45
C ALA A 149 -35.10 -27.67 -29.94
N LEU A 150 -35.21 -28.90 -30.43
CA LEU A 150 -35.66 -29.20 -31.81
C LEU A 150 -37.13 -28.81 -32.02
N GLU A 151 -38.00 -29.14 -31.07
CA GLU A 151 -39.43 -28.76 -31.12
C GLU A 151 -39.61 -27.23 -31.03
N ALA A 152 -38.86 -26.56 -30.16
CA ALA A 152 -38.85 -25.09 -30.05
C ALA A 152 -38.37 -24.41 -31.35
N SER A 153 -37.54 -25.09 -32.14
CA SER A 153 -37.08 -24.63 -33.45
C SER A 153 -37.99 -25.04 -34.62
N HIS A 154 -39.17 -25.60 -34.34
CA HIS A 154 -40.13 -26.11 -35.33
C HIS A 154 -39.57 -27.22 -36.25
N VAL A 155 -38.73 -28.09 -35.68
CA VAL A 155 -38.19 -29.28 -36.35
C VAL A 155 -38.97 -30.51 -35.88
N ASP A 156 -39.55 -31.27 -36.81
CA ASP A 156 -40.31 -32.48 -36.48
C ASP A 156 -39.34 -33.62 -36.14
N VAL A 157 -39.57 -34.31 -35.02
CA VAL A 157 -38.74 -35.44 -34.58
C VAL A 157 -39.49 -36.76 -34.78
N ALA A 158 -38.86 -37.73 -35.44
CA ALA A 158 -39.37 -39.08 -35.63
C ALA A 158 -38.45 -40.10 -34.97
N PHE A 159 -39.02 -41.09 -34.28
CA PHE A 159 -38.26 -42.15 -33.62
C PHE A 159 -38.33 -43.44 -34.44
N GLY A 160 -37.16 -44.04 -34.70
CA GLY A 160 -37.05 -45.37 -35.30
C GLY A 160 -37.36 -46.49 -34.31
N ALA A 161 -37.75 -47.66 -34.82
CA ALA A 161 -38.00 -48.86 -33.98
C ALA A 161 -36.73 -49.38 -33.27
N ASP A 162 -35.55 -48.89 -33.67
CA ASP A 162 -34.23 -49.16 -33.08
C ASP A 162 -33.77 -48.08 -32.08
N GLY A 163 -34.62 -47.09 -31.78
CA GLY A 163 -34.32 -46.00 -30.85
C GLY A 163 -33.54 -44.83 -31.46
N SER A 164 -33.25 -44.84 -32.77
CA SER A 164 -32.68 -43.70 -33.50
C SER A 164 -33.68 -42.54 -33.60
N MET A 165 -33.17 -41.30 -33.72
CA MET A 165 -33.99 -40.09 -33.91
C MET A 165 -33.68 -39.49 -35.27
N SER A 166 -34.70 -39.13 -36.05
CA SER A 166 -34.53 -38.33 -37.26
C SER A 166 -35.28 -37.00 -37.12
N ALA A 167 -34.69 -35.95 -37.69
CA ALA A 167 -35.20 -34.59 -37.65
C ALA A 167 -35.61 -34.13 -39.06
N GLY A 168 -36.82 -33.60 -39.23
CA GLY A 168 -37.36 -33.14 -40.50
C GLY A 168 -37.74 -31.66 -40.50
N SER A 169 -37.59 -30.98 -41.65
CA SER A 169 -38.07 -29.60 -41.80
C SER A 169 -39.60 -29.58 -41.77
N GLY A 170 -40.19 -29.00 -40.72
CA GLY A 170 -41.64 -29.02 -40.43
C GLY A 170 -42.54 -28.32 -41.44
N ASN A 171 -42.67 -28.87 -42.66
CA ASN A 171 -43.65 -28.47 -43.68
C ASN A 171 -44.06 -29.68 -44.55
N GLY A 172 -44.96 -30.51 -44.01
CA GLY A 172 -45.90 -31.46 -44.63
C GLY A 172 -45.62 -32.11 -46.00
N SER A 173 -45.32 -33.42 -46.00
CA SER A 173 -46.11 -34.51 -46.66
C SER A 173 -45.48 -35.89 -46.37
N PRO A 174 -46.25 -36.96 -46.02
CA PRO A 174 -45.69 -38.26 -45.66
C PRO A 174 -45.50 -39.16 -46.89
N ASN A 175 -44.28 -39.69 -47.08
CA ASN A 175 -44.02 -40.73 -48.08
C ASN A 175 -44.12 -42.12 -47.46
N SER A 176 -45.26 -42.73 -47.76
CA SER A 176 -45.66 -44.13 -47.66
C SER A 176 -44.58 -45.16 -48.03
N ALA A 177 -44.54 -46.25 -47.24
CA ALA A 177 -44.20 -47.59 -47.70
C ALA A 177 -45.10 -48.63 -47.00
N GLY A 178 -46.41 -48.57 -47.27
CA GLY A 178 -47.38 -49.58 -46.82
C GLY A 178 -47.47 -50.76 -47.78
N GLY A 179 -47.22 -51.98 -47.25
CA GLY A 179 -47.24 -53.24 -47.98
C GLY A 179 -48.61 -53.64 -48.56
N ASN A 180 -48.57 -54.39 -49.65
CA ASN A 180 -49.74 -54.98 -50.30
C ASN A 180 -50.30 -56.15 -49.47
N PHE A 181 -51.62 -56.24 -49.33
CA PHE A 181 -52.33 -57.50 -49.06
C PHE A 181 -53.74 -57.43 -49.67
N SER A 182 -53.91 -58.07 -50.83
CA SER A 182 -55.18 -58.22 -51.50
C SER A 182 -55.87 -59.56 -51.16
N VAL A 183 -56.83 -59.51 -50.21
CA VAL A 183 -58.10 -60.30 -50.10
C VAL A 183 -58.00 -61.79 -49.63
N PRO A 184 -59.00 -62.47 -48.96
CA PRO A 184 -60.30 -62.14 -48.25
C PRO A 184 -60.41 -62.83 -46.83
N PRO A 185 -61.60 -63.12 -46.19
CA PRO A 185 -62.97 -62.53 -46.12
C PRO A 185 -63.36 -62.15 -44.65
N GLY A 186 -64.29 -61.24 -44.30
CA GLY A 186 -65.73 -61.17 -44.60
C GLY A 186 -66.56 -61.44 -43.33
N GLY A 187 -67.17 -60.40 -42.74
CA GLY A 187 -68.03 -60.49 -41.54
C GLY A 187 -69.51 -60.83 -41.86
N ILE A 188 -70.19 -61.48 -40.92
CA ILE A 188 -71.64 -61.76 -40.93
C ILE A 188 -72.38 -60.68 -40.13
N GLY A 189 -73.50 -60.20 -40.65
CA GLY A 189 -74.38 -59.18 -40.04
C GLY A 189 -75.64 -59.74 -39.35
N ASP A 190 -76.39 -58.84 -38.72
CA ASP A 190 -77.52 -59.08 -37.80
C ASP A 190 -78.82 -59.60 -38.41
N GLY A 191 -79.64 -60.24 -37.57
CA GLY A 191 -81.07 -60.48 -37.79
C GLY A 191 -81.86 -60.81 -36.51
N PHE A 192 -82.76 -59.90 -36.10
CA PHE A 192 -83.89 -60.11 -35.16
C PHE A 192 -84.89 -61.12 -35.77
N GLY A 193 -85.79 -61.86 -35.09
CA GLY A 193 -86.31 -61.99 -33.73
C GLY A 193 -87.62 -62.83 -33.83
N LEU A 194 -88.22 -63.30 -32.71
CA LEU A 194 -89.68 -63.41 -32.43
C LEU A 194 -90.05 -64.47 -31.35
N SER A 195 -90.69 -63.95 -30.28
CA SER A 195 -91.83 -64.48 -29.48
C SER A 195 -91.74 -65.76 -28.63
N ALA A 196 -92.33 -65.62 -27.42
CA ALA A 196 -92.47 -66.57 -26.32
C ALA A 196 -93.76 -67.42 -26.36
N LEU A 197 -93.85 -68.38 -25.41
CA LEU A 197 -95.02 -68.95 -24.70
C LEU A 197 -95.26 -70.48 -24.86
N LEU A 198 -95.25 -71.16 -23.70
CA LEU A 198 -95.69 -72.53 -23.33
C LEU A 198 -97.18 -72.84 -23.68
N PRO A 199 -97.75 -74.06 -23.43
CA PRO A 199 -97.29 -75.47 -23.48
C PRO A 199 -98.24 -76.38 -24.34
N PRO A 200 -98.01 -77.70 -24.51
CA PRO A 200 -98.78 -78.54 -25.44
C PRO A 200 -100.02 -79.20 -24.82
N THR A 201 -101.13 -79.25 -25.58
CA THR A 201 -102.27 -80.14 -25.32
C THR A 201 -102.64 -80.97 -26.56
N ALA A 202 -102.67 -82.29 -26.36
CA ALA A 202 -103.54 -83.33 -26.91
C ALA A 202 -103.79 -83.46 -28.43
N LEU A 203 -103.54 -84.66 -28.98
CA LEU A 203 -104.58 -85.56 -29.55
C LEU A 203 -104.00 -86.93 -30.04
N GLN A 204 -104.53 -88.01 -29.45
CA GLN A 204 -104.53 -89.47 -29.78
C GLN A 204 -104.78 -89.85 -31.25
N PHE A 205 -104.61 -91.07 -31.80
CA PHE A 205 -104.20 -92.44 -31.40
C PHE A 205 -104.05 -93.31 -32.68
N GLY A 206 -103.49 -94.53 -32.54
CA GLY A 206 -103.82 -95.70 -33.36
C GLY A 206 -103.55 -97.03 -32.63
N GLN A 207 -104.62 -97.82 -32.39
CA GLN A 207 -104.68 -99.18 -31.76
C GLN A 207 -104.07 -100.31 -32.65
N LEU A 208 -103.76 -101.55 -32.21
CA LEU A 208 -104.65 -102.61 -31.68
C LEU A 208 -103.95 -103.79 -30.95
N GLU A 209 -104.63 -104.25 -29.89
CA GLU A 209 -104.91 -105.62 -29.39
C GLU A 209 -103.80 -106.62 -28.97
N ARG A 210 -103.84 -107.05 -27.70
CA ARG A 210 -104.56 -108.28 -27.30
C ARG A 210 -104.75 -108.40 -25.77
N ARG A 211 -105.86 -109.02 -25.37
CA ARG A 211 -106.24 -109.45 -24.01
C ARG A 211 -106.01 -110.96 -23.89
N GLU A 212 -105.38 -111.42 -22.80
CA GLU A 212 -105.58 -112.73 -22.12
C GLU A 212 -105.11 -112.51 -20.65
N LEU A 213 -105.91 -112.53 -19.57
CA LEU A 213 -106.77 -113.53 -18.92
C LEU A 213 -106.01 -114.73 -18.26
N PHE A 214 -105.64 -114.55 -16.96
CA PHE A 214 -105.39 -115.53 -15.85
C PHE A 214 -103.91 -115.96 -15.52
N PRO A 215 -103.58 -116.58 -14.34
CA PRO A 215 -102.76 -115.99 -13.24
C PRO A 215 -101.51 -116.81 -12.80
N ASN A 216 -100.78 -116.27 -11.80
CA ASN A 216 -99.70 -116.83 -10.93
C ASN A 216 -98.24 -116.65 -11.40
N VAL A 217 -97.45 -115.87 -10.64
CA VAL A 217 -95.98 -115.80 -10.73
C VAL A 217 -95.39 -115.95 -9.32
N VAL A 218 -94.23 -116.61 -9.24
CA VAL A 218 -93.45 -116.96 -8.03
C VAL A 218 -92.63 -115.74 -7.57
N ASP A 219 -92.63 -115.49 -6.27
CA ASP A 219 -91.87 -114.44 -5.54
C ASP A 219 -90.36 -114.80 -5.41
N ARG A 220 -89.48 -113.85 -5.75
CA ARG A 220 -88.00 -113.94 -5.83
C ARG A 220 -87.34 -112.67 -5.26
N GLY A 221 -86.64 -112.82 -4.13
CA GLY A 221 -86.02 -111.70 -3.42
C GLY A 221 -84.95 -110.89 -4.17
N VAL A 222 -84.75 -109.67 -3.69
CA VAL A 222 -83.84 -108.63 -4.22
C VAL A 222 -82.42 -108.70 -3.66
N SER A 223 -81.41 -108.29 -4.44
CA SER A 223 -80.03 -108.05 -3.97
C SER A 223 -79.45 -106.75 -4.53
N VAL A 224 -78.52 -106.14 -3.78
CA VAL A 224 -77.80 -104.92 -4.17
C VAL A 224 -76.32 -105.06 -3.86
N VAL A 225 -75.48 -104.65 -4.82
CA VAL A 225 -74.02 -104.56 -4.66
C VAL A 225 -73.62 -103.13 -5.00
N ALA A 226 -72.90 -102.49 -4.07
CA ALA A 226 -72.32 -101.17 -4.26
C ALA A 226 -70.81 -101.27 -4.08
N VAL A 227 -70.04 -100.68 -4.99
CA VAL A 227 -68.58 -100.66 -4.93
C VAL A 227 -68.12 -99.42 -4.16
N SER A 228 -67.23 -99.60 -3.18
CA SER A 228 -66.55 -98.50 -2.49
C SER A 228 -65.34 -98.04 -3.30
N LEU A 229 -65.09 -96.72 -3.31
CA LEU A 229 -63.95 -96.08 -3.96
C LEU A 229 -62.93 -95.69 -2.89
N LEU A 230 -62.05 -96.62 -2.52
CA LEU A 230 -61.14 -96.47 -1.36
C LEU A 230 -59.67 -96.36 -1.73
N THR A 231 -59.31 -96.54 -2.99
CA THR A 231 -57.93 -96.38 -3.44
C THR A 231 -57.67 -94.91 -3.82
N PRO A 232 -56.43 -94.40 -3.69
CA PRO A 232 -56.14 -93.00 -3.97
C PRO A 232 -56.45 -92.55 -5.41
N ASP A 233 -56.39 -93.46 -6.38
CA ASP A 233 -56.75 -93.18 -7.78
C ASP A 233 -58.27 -93.13 -8.05
N GLU A 234 -59.07 -93.60 -7.08
CA GLU A 234 -60.52 -93.64 -7.16
C GLU A 234 -61.20 -92.59 -6.27
N ALA A 235 -60.49 -92.13 -5.22
CA ALA A 235 -60.92 -91.21 -4.17
C ALA A 235 -61.20 -89.78 -4.66
N ALA A 236 -61.95 -89.02 -3.86
CA ALA A 236 -61.94 -87.55 -3.95
C ALA A 236 -60.78 -87.01 -3.11
N SER A 237 -60.29 -85.80 -3.41
CA SER A 237 -59.21 -85.16 -2.67
C SER A 237 -59.58 -83.72 -2.31
N GLU A 238 -59.18 -83.32 -1.11
CA GLU A 238 -59.40 -81.96 -0.60
C GLU A 238 -58.59 -80.91 -1.36
N THR A 239 -57.52 -81.33 -2.04
CA THR A 239 -56.70 -80.49 -2.90
C THR A 239 -57.54 -79.71 -3.93
N GLY A 240 -58.63 -80.30 -4.45
CA GLY A 240 -59.52 -79.67 -5.44
C GLY A 240 -60.60 -78.74 -4.87
N ILE A 241 -60.69 -78.58 -3.55
CA ILE A 241 -61.73 -77.77 -2.92
C ILE A 241 -61.53 -76.30 -3.31
N ASN A 242 -62.54 -75.69 -3.93
CA ASN A 242 -62.49 -74.31 -4.43
C ASN A 242 -62.44 -73.22 -3.32
N GLY A 243 -62.52 -73.61 -2.04
CA GLY A 243 -62.57 -72.72 -0.88
C GLY A 243 -63.93 -72.05 -0.66
N GLY A 244 -64.07 -71.36 0.47
CA GLY A 244 -65.32 -70.67 0.85
C GLY A 244 -65.16 -69.74 2.06
N PRO A 245 -66.26 -69.18 2.62
CA PRO A 245 -66.18 -68.29 3.79
C PRO A 245 -65.66 -68.96 5.07
N SER A 246 -65.64 -70.29 5.10
CA SER A 246 -65.33 -71.11 6.28
C SER A 246 -64.12 -72.04 6.09
N GLN A 247 -63.48 -72.03 4.91
CA GLN A 247 -62.36 -72.92 4.59
C GLN A 247 -61.51 -72.31 3.46
N SER A 248 -60.22 -72.62 3.44
CA SER A 248 -59.31 -72.13 2.42
C SER A 248 -59.50 -72.91 1.11
N PRO A 249 -59.11 -72.34 -0.05
CA PRO A 249 -58.97 -73.14 -1.26
C PRO A 249 -57.89 -74.20 -1.06
N GLY A 250 -58.15 -75.41 -1.52
CA GLY A 250 -57.15 -76.47 -1.49
C GLY A 250 -55.97 -76.19 -2.44
N SER A 251 -54.90 -76.96 -2.30
CA SER A 251 -53.64 -76.76 -3.04
C SER A 251 -53.77 -76.86 -4.57
N ASP A 252 -54.82 -77.50 -5.08
CA ASP A 252 -55.18 -77.62 -6.50
C ASP A 252 -56.65 -77.21 -6.75
N ALA A 253 -57.15 -76.19 -6.05
CA ALA A 253 -58.52 -75.67 -6.14
C ALA A 253 -59.09 -75.43 -7.55
N PRO A 254 -58.33 -75.07 -8.61
CA PRO A 254 -58.89 -74.96 -9.97
C PRO A 254 -59.10 -76.32 -10.67
N SER A 255 -58.70 -77.43 -10.05
CA SER A 255 -58.87 -78.78 -10.59
C SER A 255 -60.29 -79.31 -10.38
N ASN A 256 -60.46 -80.61 -10.65
CA ASN A 256 -61.66 -81.39 -10.33
C ASN A 256 -61.34 -82.54 -9.36
N ALA A 257 -60.23 -82.45 -8.61
CA ALA A 257 -59.75 -83.49 -7.71
C ALA A 257 -60.71 -83.73 -6.52
N GLU A 258 -61.54 -82.74 -6.19
CA GLU A 258 -62.63 -82.85 -5.22
C GLU A 258 -63.73 -83.82 -5.67
N THR A 259 -63.71 -84.27 -6.92
CA THR A 259 -64.63 -85.27 -7.45
C THR A 259 -63.94 -86.61 -7.70
N SER A 260 -64.46 -87.66 -7.07
CA SER A 260 -64.00 -89.04 -7.21
C SER A 260 -64.16 -89.59 -8.63
N SER A 261 -63.57 -90.76 -8.88
CA SER A 261 -63.90 -91.59 -10.03
C SER A 261 -65.36 -92.06 -10.03
N ILE A 262 -65.81 -92.72 -11.12
CA ILE A 262 -67.19 -93.23 -11.23
C ILE A 262 -67.32 -94.57 -10.48
N GLY A 263 -68.12 -94.58 -9.43
CA GLY A 263 -68.56 -95.78 -8.73
C GLY A 263 -69.82 -96.39 -9.35
N THR A 264 -70.01 -97.70 -9.13
CA THR A 264 -71.16 -98.44 -9.66
C THR A 264 -71.96 -99.11 -8.56
N ILE A 265 -73.27 -99.09 -8.72
CA ILE A 265 -74.23 -99.84 -7.90
C ILE A 265 -75.07 -100.70 -8.85
N THR A 266 -75.12 -101.99 -8.58
CA THR A 266 -75.90 -102.95 -9.35
C THR A 266 -76.99 -103.55 -8.49
N VAL A 267 -78.19 -103.63 -9.04
CA VAL A 267 -79.37 -104.19 -8.39
C VAL A 267 -79.82 -105.41 -9.20
N ASP A 268 -80.15 -106.49 -8.50
CA ASP A 268 -80.89 -107.62 -9.07
C ASP A 268 -82.22 -107.73 -8.32
N ALA A 269 -83.28 -107.23 -8.95
CA ALA A 269 -84.65 -107.22 -8.44
C ALA A 269 -85.54 -107.96 -9.46
N PRO A 270 -85.59 -109.29 -9.38
CA PRO A 270 -86.11 -110.10 -10.46
C PRO A 270 -87.63 -109.93 -10.69
N ASP A 271 -88.34 -109.42 -9.68
CA ASP A 271 -89.80 -109.21 -9.71
C ASP A 271 -90.17 -107.75 -10.03
N GLY A 272 -89.16 -106.91 -10.27
CA GLY A 272 -89.29 -105.50 -10.60
C GLY A 272 -88.93 -104.59 -9.43
N ILE A 273 -88.40 -103.41 -9.71
CA ILE A 273 -87.93 -102.47 -8.68
C ILE A 273 -89.10 -101.60 -8.21
N GLY A 274 -89.32 -101.55 -6.89
CA GLY A 274 -90.26 -100.64 -6.23
C GLY A 274 -89.62 -99.30 -5.88
N SER A 275 -88.51 -99.31 -5.14
CA SER A 275 -87.74 -98.10 -4.79
C SER A 275 -86.26 -98.39 -4.53
N ILE A 276 -85.38 -97.48 -4.91
CA ILE A 276 -83.98 -97.44 -4.46
C ILE A 276 -83.81 -96.21 -3.61
N VAL A 277 -83.31 -96.37 -2.40
CA VAL A 277 -83.13 -95.31 -1.40
C VAL A 277 -81.67 -95.29 -0.97
N ILE A 278 -80.96 -94.18 -1.18
CA ILE A 278 -79.58 -93.99 -0.71
C ILE A 278 -79.60 -92.90 0.38
N ASN A 279 -79.03 -93.18 1.55
CA ASN A 279 -79.05 -92.30 2.73
C ASN A 279 -80.44 -91.72 3.04
N GLY A 280 -81.48 -92.55 2.91
CA GLY A 280 -82.88 -92.15 3.15
C GLY A 280 -83.54 -91.35 2.02
N VAL A 281 -82.83 -91.06 0.92
CA VAL A 281 -83.35 -90.33 -0.25
C VAL A 281 -83.65 -91.29 -1.40
N THR A 282 -84.89 -91.26 -1.92
CA THR A 282 -85.28 -92.06 -3.08
C THR A 282 -84.56 -91.59 -4.35
N VAL A 283 -83.95 -92.51 -5.09
CA VAL A 283 -83.33 -92.27 -6.39
C VAL A 283 -84.41 -92.10 -7.46
N SER A 284 -84.42 -90.95 -8.12
CA SER A 284 -85.49 -90.48 -9.01
C SER A 284 -85.01 -90.16 -10.43
N GLY A 285 -83.71 -89.98 -10.65
CA GLY A 285 -83.14 -89.72 -11.98
C GLY A 285 -81.67 -89.32 -11.98
N VAL A 286 -81.13 -89.13 -13.19
CA VAL A 286 -79.78 -88.62 -13.43
C VAL A 286 -79.65 -87.17 -12.99
N GLY A 287 -78.50 -86.79 -12.44
CA GLY A 287 -78.20 -85.46 -11.91
C GLY A 287 -78.70 -85.23 -10.48
N GLN A 288 -79.36 -86.22 -9.86
CA GLN A 288 -79.76 -86.13 -8.47
C GLN A 288 -78.53 -86.19 -7.56
N GLN A 289 -78.44 -85.24 -6.63
CA GLN A 289 -77.43 -85.24 -5.58
C GLN A 289 -77.99 -85.84 -4.29
N ILE A 290 -77.20 -86.69 -3.64
CA ILE A 290 -77.55 -87.32 -2.36
C ILE A 290 -76.41 -87.03 -1.39
N GLN A 291 -76.75 -86.35 -0.30
CA GLN A 291 -75.78 -85.86 0.67
C GLN A 291 -75.15 -87.02 1.47
N GLY A 292 -73.82 -86.97 1.58
CA GLY A 292 -73.00 -87.72 2.52
C GLY A 292 -72.71 -86.88 3.76
N GLN A 293 -71.68 -87.26 4.51
CA GLN A 293 -71.24 -86.51 5.69
C GLN A 293 -70.40 -85.28 5.31
N PHE A 294 -69.50 -85.41 4.33
CA PHE A 294 -68.51 -84.37 3.97
C PHE A 294 -68.69 -83.85 2.53
N GLY A 295 -69.63 -84.44 1.81
CA GLY A 295 -69.86 -84.17 0.39
C GLY A 295 -71.17 -84.78 -0.07
N TYR A 296 -71.27 -85.06 -1.36
CA TYR A 296 -72.45 -85.70 -1.94
C TYR A 296 -72.09 -86.62 -3.09
N ILE A 297 -72.90 -87.65 -3.31
CA ILE A 297 -72.86 -88.39 -4.57
C ILE A 297 -73.79 -87.73 -5.59
N THR A 298 -73.38 -87.66 -6.85
CA THR A 298 -74.26 -87.32 -7.98
C THR A 298 -74.57 -88.58 -8.77
N ILE A 299 -75.84 -88.82 -9.05
CA ILE A 299 -76.26 -89.93 -9.91
C ILE A 299 -75.90 -89.57 -11.37
N VAL A 300 -74.87 -90.20 -11.91
CA VAL A 300 -74.34 -89.96 -13.26
C VAL A 300 -75.15 -90.73 -14.31
N SER A 301 -75.55 -91.96 -13.98
CA SER A 301 -76.47 -92.74 -14.80
C SER A 301 -77.44 -93.52 -13.93
N PHE A 302 -78.68 -93.69 -14.40
CA PHE A 302 -79.69 -94.48 -13.72
C PHE A 302 -80.55 -95.23 -14.72
N ASN A 303 -80.55 -96.56 -14.61
CA ASN A 303 -81.44 -97.42 -15.38
C ASN A 303 -82.63 -97.85 -14.48
N PRO A 304 -83.84 -97.32 -14.69
CA PRO A 304 -84.99 -97.64 -13.83
C PRO A 304 -85.52 -99.07 -14.00
N VAL A 305 -85.10 -99.79 -15.05
CA VAL A 305 -85.51 -101.19 -15.28
C VAL A 305 -84.59 -102.16 -14.55
N THR A 306 -83.28 -101.91 -14.56
CA THR A 306 -82.29 -102.79 -13.90
C THR A 306 -81.83 -102.28 -12.54
N GLY A 307 -82.14 -101.04 -12.18
CA GLY A 307 -81.67 -100.40 -10.95
C GLY A 307 -80.19 -100.08 -10.94
N ALA A 308 -79.48 -100.26 -12.06
CA ALA A 308 -78.07 -99.93 -12.18
C ALA A 308 -77.88 -98.41 -12.07
N ILE A 309 -76.96 -98.01 -11.21
CA ILE A 309 -76.60 -96.62 -10.95
C ILE A 309 -75.09 -96.49 -11.13
N GLU A 310 -74.66 -95.50 -11.88
CA GLU A 310 -73.31 -94.96 -11.80
C GLU A 310 -73.36 -93.65 -11.02
N TYR A 311 -72.40 -93.44 -10.14
CA TYR A 311 -72.30 -92.24 -9.33
C TYR A 311 -70.86 -91.75 -9.32
N ASN A 312 -70.65 -90.46 -9.10
CA ASN A 312 -69.39 -89.92 -8.61
C ASN A 312 -69.67 -89.20 -7.29
N TYR A 313 -68.65 -89.02 -6.48
CA TYR A 313 -68.71 -88.32 -5.22
C TYR A 313 -67.95 -87.01 -5.32
N THR A 314 -68.47 -85.94 -4.74
CA THR A 314 -67.79 -84.65 -4.65
C THR A 314 -67.67 -84.27 -3.18
N VAL A 315 -66.45 -84.10 -2.67
CA VAL A 315 -66.18 -83.50 -1.35
C VAL A 315 -66.40 -82.00 -1.44
N THR A 316 -67.01 -81.41 -0.41
CA THR A 316 -67.37 -79.97 -0.41
C THR A 316 -66.80 -79.20 0.77
N GLU A 317 -66.44 -79.88 1.83
CA GLU A 317 -65.83 -79.31 3.02
C GLU A 317 -64.59 -80.12 3.40
N SER A 318 -63.61 -79.45 4.00
CA SER A 318 -62.42 -80.13 4.50
C SER A 318 -62.74 -81.06 5.68
N VAL A 319 -61.95 -82.11 5.84
CA VAL A 319 -62.11 -83.15 6.83
C VAL A 319 -60.86 -83.22 7.69
N THR A 320 -61.00 -83.62 8.95
CA THR A 320 -59.85 -83.83 9.83
C THR A 320 -59.26 -85.21 9.60
N HIS A 321 -57.99 -85.28 9.21
CA HIS A 321 -57.28 -86.52 9.01
C HIS A 321 -56.49 -86.96 10.27
N PRO A 322 -56.22 -88.27 10.44
CA PRO A 322 -55.56 -88.79 11.63
C PRO A 322 -54.03 -88.73 11.61
N ASP A 323 -53.39 -88.65 10.44
CA ASP A 323 -51.95 -88.81 10.27
C ASP A 323 -51.29 -87.47 9.91
N HIS A 324 -50.88 -86.69 10.91
CA HIS A 324 -50.27 -85.39 10.61
C HIS A 324 -48.84 -85.54 10.10
N THR A 325 -48.59 -85.10 8.88
CA THR A 325 -47.33 -85.18 8.18
C THR A 325 -46.74 -83.79 7.90
N ASN A 326 -45.64 -83.77 7.13
CA ASN A 326 -45.06 -82.54 6.62
C ASN A 326 -44.93 -82.54 5.09
N ALA A 327 -45.61 -83.47 4.44
CA ALA A 327 -45.62 -83.64 3.00
C ALA A 327 -46.82 -84.49 2.60
N TYR A 328 -47.44 -84.14 1.47
CA TYR A 328 -48.62 -84.82 0.95
C TYR A 328 -48.46 -86.34 0.90
N ASP A 329 -49.31 -87.07 1.65
CA ASP A 329 -49.44 -88.52 1.59
C ASP A 329 -50.79 -88.91 0.96
N PRO A 330 -50.80 -89.45 -0.27
CA PRO A 330 -52.05 -89.85 -0.93
C PRO A 330 -52.79 -91.01 -0.24
N ASN A 331 -52.19 -91.65 0.78
CA ASN A 331 -52.84 -92.70 1.56
C ASN A 331 -53.50 -92.17 2.83
N ASP A 332 -53.24 -90.92 3.23
CA ASP A 332 -53.99 -90.31 4.31
C ASP A 332 -55.40 -90.01 3.81
N THR A 333 -56.35 -90.81 4.28
CA THR A 333 -57.71 -90.82 3.74
C THR A 333 -58.77 -91.01 4.82
N VAL A 334 -59.86 -90.25 4.70
CA VAL A 334 -61.06 -90.40 5.53
C VAL A 334 -62.24 -90.87 4.67
N PRO A 335 -62.93 -91.97 5.02
CA PRO A 335 -64.06 -92.47 4.23
C PRO A 335 -65.39 -91.76 4.56
N ASP A 336 -66.11 -91.27 3.55
CA ASP A 336 -67.52 -90.87 3.65
C ASP A 336 -68.43 -92.07 3.32
N ASN A 337 -69.33 -92.43 4.25
CA ASN A 337 -70.10 -93.67 4.19
C ASN A 337 -71.54 -93.46 3.72
N PHE A 338 -71.99 -94.27 2.78
CA PHE A 338 -73.34 -94.27 2.23
C PHE A 338 -74.06 -95.59 2.51
N SER A 339 -75.34 -95.49 2.86
CA SER A 339 -76.25 -96.63 3.03
C SER A 339 -77.22 -96.70 1.85
N ILE A 340 -77.41 -97.87 1.26
CA ILE A 340 -78.38 -98.10 0.20
C ILE A 340 -79.37 -99.18 0.60
N THR A 341 -80.65 -98.93 0.34
CA THR A 341 -81.76 -99.88 0.49
C THR A 341 -82.54 -99.95 -0.81
N VAL A 342 -82.73 -101.16 -1.34
CA VAL A 342 -83.57 -101.43 -2.49
C VAL A 342 -84.80 -102.22 -2.03
N THR A 343 -85.97 -101.83 -2.50
CA THR A 343 -87.26 -102.50 -2.30
C THR A 343 -87.83 -102.88 -3.66
N ASP A 344 -88.32 -104.10 -3.85
CA ASP A 344 -89.04 -104.52 -5.06
C ASP A 344 -90.55 -104.18 -5.00
N VAL A 345 -91.31 -104.62 -6.00
CA VAL A 345 -92.74 -104.27 -6.17
C VAL A 345 -93.67 -104.97 -5.19
N ASP A 346 -93.27 -106.08 -4.58
CA ASP A 346 -94.02 -106.85 -3.59
C ASP A 346 -93.51 -106.67 -2.15
N GLY A 347 -92.36 -106.00 -1.97
CA GLY A 347 -91.96 -105.37 -0.71
C GLY A 347 -90.74 -105.99 -0.02
N ASP A 348 -90.06 -106.92 -0.69
CA ASP A 348 -88.78 -107.48 -0.27
C ASP A 348 -87.68 -106.41 -0.35
N THR A 349 -86.72 -106.46 0.59
CA THR A 349 -85.67 -105.43 0.70
C THR A 349 -84.27 -106.02 0.80
N ALA A 350 -83.30 -105.34 0.18
CA ALA A 350 -81.87 -105.58 0.33
C ALA A 350 -81.16 -104.28 0.70
N SER A 351 -80.12 -104.34 1.52
CA SER A 351 -79.33 -103.17 1.89
C SER A 351 -77.85 -103.48 2.04
N THR A 352 -77.01 -102.51 1.72
CA THR A 352 -75.55 -102.55 1.95
C THR A 352 -75.04 -101.14 2.23
N THR A 353 -73.78 -101.03 2.67
CA THR A 353 -73.04 -99.77 2.74
C THR A 353 -71.88 -99.77 1.76
N PHE A 354 -71.49 -98.60 1.30
CA PHE A 354 -70.27 -98.36 0.54
C PHE A 354 -69.67 -97.02 0.98
N ALA A 355 -68.43 -96.75 0.62
CA ALA A 355 -67.76 -95.51 1.01
C ALA A 355 -66.89 -94.96 -0.11
N VAL A 356 -66.62 -93.67 -0.03
CA VAL A 356 -65.63 -92.99 -0.88
C VAL A 356 -64.57 -92.39 0.03
N ALA A 357 -63.30 -92.67 -0.24
CA ALA A 357 -62.17 -92.07 0.46
C ALA A 357 -61.99 -90.61 0.05
N ILE A 358 -61.58 -89.79 1.01
CA ILE A 358 -61.23 -88.37 0.85
C ILE A 358 -59.76 -88.25 1.21
N ILE A 359 -58.91 -87.90 0.24
CA ILE A 359 -57.47 -87.68 0.44
C ILE A 359 -57.23 -86.29 1.02
N ASP A 360 -56.36 -86.23 2.03
CA ASP A 360 -55.93 -85.01 2.70
C ASP A 360 -55.26 -83.96 1.77
N ASP A 361 -55.27 -82.69 2.20
CA ASP A 361 -54.57 -81.57 1.57
C ASP A 361 -53.69 -80.80 2.58
N VAL A 362 -52.39 -81.14 2.59
CA VAL A 362 -51.39 -80.54 3.48
C VAL A 362 -51.01 -79.10 3.13
N PRO A 363 -50.47 -78.29 4.08
CA PRO A 363 -49.99 -76.96 3.77
C PRO A 363 -48.60 -77.03 3.11
N THR A 364 -48.27 -76.03 2.29
CA THR A 364 -46.93 -75.88 1.68
C THR A 364 -46.43 -74.46 1.89
N ALA A 365 -45.39 -74.32 2.72
CA ALA A 365 -44.70 -73.05 2.94
C ALA A 365 -43.71 -72.74 1.79
N VAL A 366 -43.74 -71.52 1.28
CA VAL A 366 -42.90 -71.00 0.19
C VAL A 366 -41.91 -69.99 0.76
N ALA A 367 -40.62 -70.10 0.40
CA ALA A 367 -39.63 -69.16 0.93
C ALA A 367 -39.95 -67.70 0.57
N ASP A 368 -39.96 -66.85 1.59
CA ASP A 368 -40.20 -65.42 1.47
C ASP A 368 -38.89 -64.63 1.46
N THR A 369 -38.92 -63.53 0.72
CA THR A 369 -37.82 -62.57 0.68
C THR A 369 -38.38 -61.17 0.79
N ASP A 370 -37.78 -60.38 1.66
CA ASP A 370 -38.08 -58.97 1.89
C ASP A 370 -36.79 -58.15 2.04
N SER A 371 -36.88 -56.83 2.11
CA SER A 371 -35.74 -55.95 2.08
C SER A 371 -35.87 -54.67 2.89
N ILE A 372 -34.74 -54.19 3.39
CA ILE A 372 -34.60 -52.84 3.93
C ILE A 372 -33.79 -52.05 2.90
N ALA A 373 -34.28 -50.90 2.45
CA ALA A 373 -33.53 -50.05 1.53
C ALA A 373 -32.20 -49.58 2.13
N ALA A 374 -31.24 -49.24 1.27
CA ALA A 374 -29.92 -48.75 1.67
C ALA A 374 -30.03 -47.57 2.65
N GLY A 375 -29.29 -47.66 3.76
CA GLY A 375 -29.25 -46.65 4.82
C GLY A 375 -30.54 -46.46 5.62
N GLN A 376 -31.55 -47.31 5.45
CA GLN A 376 -32.77 -47.31 6.26
C GLN A 376 -32.67 -48.33 7.41
N PHE A 377 -33.50 -48.13 8.45
CA PHE A 377 -33.56 -49.00 9.63
C PHE A 377 -34.90 -49.73 9.82
N GLY A 378 -35.84 -49.53 8.90
CA GLY A 378 -37.16 -50.18 8.90
C GLY A 378 -38.24 -49.44 9.70
N PRO A 379 -39.36 -50.11 10.02
CA PRO A 379 -39.55 -51.55 9.81
C PRO A 379 -39.70 -51.94 8.32
N ALA A 380 -39.26 -53.15 7.97
CA ALA A 380 -39.81 -53.90 6.84
C ALA A 380 -40.99 -54.73 7.35
N THR A 381 -42.06 -54.84 6.58
CA THR A 381 -43.35 -55.42 6.99
C THR A 381 -43.93 -56.25 5.85
N GLY A 382 -44.65 -57.32 6.19
CA GLY A 382 -45.26 -58.19 5.19
C GLY A 382 -46.02 -59.34 5.82
N ASN A 383 -46.41 -60.34 5.03
CA ASN A 383 -47.12 -61.51 5.54
C ASN A 383 -46.67 -62.80 4.82
N VAL A 384 -46.12 -63.77 5.58
CA VAL A 384 -45.63 -65.05 5.04
C VAL A 384 -46.76 -65.97 4.54
N LEU A 385 -47.96 -65.88 5.10
CA LEU A 385 -49.09 -66.74 4.71
C LEU A 385 -49.82 -66.24 3.46
N THR A 386 -50.08 -64.94 3.38
CA THR A 386 -50.86 -64.37 2.28
C THR A 386 -50.00 -63.79 1.16
N GLY A 387 -48.72 -63.54 1.43
CA GLY A 387 -47.84 -62.74 0.60
C GLY A 387 -48.38 -61.34 0.31
N GLY A 388 -47.65 -60.61 -0.53
CA GLY A 388 -48.12 -59.38 -1.16
C GLY A 388 -47.88 -58.12 -0.33
N THR A 389 -47.90 -56.98 -1.03
CA THR A 389 -47.48 -55.69 -0.48
C THR A 389 -48.41 -55.19 0.61
N ASP A 390 -47.90 -54.99 1.82
CA ASP A 390 -48.59 -54.16 2.80
C ASP A 390 -48.28 -52.67 2.55
N ALA A 391 -49.04 -51.78 3.20
CA ALA A 391 -48.86 -50.33 3.05
C ALA A 391 -47.99 -49.72 4.16
N ALA A 392 -47.39 -50.57 5.01
CA ALA A 392 -46.72 -50.15 6.24
C ALA A 392 -45.21 -49.95 6.03
N ASP A 393 -44.62 -50.58 5.01
CA ASP A 393 -43.28 -50.24 4.54
C ASP A 393 -43.26 -49.69 3.10
N THR A 394 -42.07 -49.41 2.59
CA THR A 394 -41.88 -48.74 1.28
C THR A 394 -41.40 -49.66 0.17
N ASN A 395 -41.04 -50.91 0.50
CA ASN A 395 -40.55 -51.84 -0.50
C ASN A 395 -41.76 -52.59 -1.11
N THR A 396 -41.52 -53.51 -2.04
CA THR A 396 -42.60 -54.31 -2.65
C THR A 396 -42.25 -55.80 -2.62
N THR A 397 -41.35 -56.16 -1.72
CA THR A 397 -40.73 -57.48 -1.60
C THR A 397 -41.36 -58.23 -0.42
N ASP A 398 -42.68 -58.36 -0.38
CA ASP A 398 -43.36 -58.81 0.83
C ASP A 398 -43.71 -60.31 0.75
N GLY A 399 -42.78 -61.10 0.21
CA GLY A 399 -42.94 -62.56 0.10
C GLY A 399 -43.97 -63.05 -0.93
N VAL A 400 -44.21 -64.36 -0.91
CA VAL A 400 -45.15 -65.08 -1.79
C VAL A 400 -46.17 -65.79 -0.90
N ALA A 401 -47.42 -65.87 -1.34
CA ALA A 401 -48.45 -66.57 -0.58
C ALA A 401 -48.12 -68.06 -0.39
N ASP A 402 -48.24 -68.53 0.85
CA ASP A 402 -48.18 -69.95 1.19
C ASP A 402 -49.46 -70.66 0.76
N VAL A 403 -49.35 -71.96 0.48
CA VAL A 403 -50.51 -72.84 0.28
C VAL A 403 -50.94 -73.34 1.65
N GLN A 404 -52.18 -73.06 2.03
CA GLN A 404 -52.65 -73.24 3.41
C GLN A 404 -53.31 -74.59 3.70
N GLY A 405 -53.50 -75.46 2.69
CA GLY A 405 -54.40 -76.60 2.80
C GLY A 405 -55.88 -76.18 2.76
N ALA A 406 -56.78 -77.14 2.55
CA ALA A 406 -58.21 -76.86 2.41
C ALA A 406 -58.86 -76.37 3.72
N ASP A 407 -58.32 -76.75 4.88
CA ASP A 407 -58.80 -76.36 6.21
C ASP A 407 -58.11 -75.10 6.79
N GLY A 408 -57.05 -74.62 6.13
CA GLY A 408 -56.40 -73.34 6.37
C GLY A 408 -55.27 -73.38 7.42
N ALA A 409 -54.21 -72.61 7.18
CA ALA A 409 -52.98 -72.66 7.96
C ALA A 409 -52.71 -71.40 8.78
N THR A 410 -51.99 -71.60 9.88
CA THR A 410 -51.46 -70.55 10.76
C THR A 410 -49.98 -70.75 11.01
N VAL A 411 -49.25 -69.66 11.29
CA VAL A 411 -47.85 -69.78 11.70
C VAL A 411 -47.80 -70.28 13.15
N VAL A 412 -47.02 -71.33 13.40
CA VAL A 412 -46.88 -71.96 14.73
C VAL A 412 -45.50 -71.79 15.36
N GLY A 413 -44.51 -71.29 14.63
CA GLY A 413 -43.22 -70.92 15.21
C GLY A 413 -42.24 -70.33 14.21
N VAL A 414 -41.20 -69.68 14.75
CA VAL A 414 -40.10 -69.09 13.99
C VAL A 414 -38.78 -69.11 14.77
N ALA A 415 -37.66 -69.28 14.08
CA ALA A 415 -36.32 -69.29 14.63
C ALA A 415 -35.33 -68.49 13.77
N LYS A 416 -34.27 -67.94 14.40
CA LYS A 416 -33.14 -67.33 13.69
C LYS A 416 -32.41 -68.39 12.83
N GLY A 417 -32.07 -68.01 11.61
CA GLY A 417 -31.27 -68.78 10.67
C GLY A 417 -32.05 -69.85 9.93
N THR A 418 -31.34 -70.66 9.14
CA THR A 418 -31.83 -71.85 8.46
C THR A 418 -31.77 -73.07 9.39
N THR A 419 -32.88 -73.45 10.01
CA THR A 419 -32.94 -74.57 10.96
C THR A 419 -33.37 -75.89 10.31
N ASN A 420 -33.93 -75.86 9.08
CA ASN A 420 -34.42 -77.02 8.32
C ASN A 420 -35.25 -78.01 9.16
N ALA A 421 -36.05 -77.50 10.09
CA ALA A 421 -36.86 -78.30 11.00
C ALA A 421 -38.13 -77.55 11.34
N ASP A 422 -39.24 -78.30 11.43
CA ASP A 422 -40.52 -77.79 11.89
C ASP A 422 -40.40 -77.33 13.35
N LEU A 423 -40.86 -76.10 13.60
CA LEU A 423 -40.89 -75.50 14.93
C LEU A 423 -42.33 -75.20 15.32
N ASP A 424 -42.90 -76.08 16.13
CA ASP A 424 -44.21 -75.89 16.75
C ASP A 424 -44.05 -75.28 18.14
N ASN A 425 -43.79 -73.97 18.19
CA ASN A 425 -43.61 -73.24 19.44
C ASN A 425 -44.16 -71.81 19.33
N THR A 426 -45.42 -71.66 19.67
CA THR A 426 -46.14 -70.37 19.67
C THR A 426 -45.52 -69.33 20.59
N GLY A 427 -44.66 -69.72 21.54
CA GLY A 427 -43.90 -68.80 22.39
C GLY A 427 -42.82 -68.00 21.64
N THR A 428 -42.50 -68.36 20.40
CA THR A 428 -41.59 -67.60 19.52
C THR A 428 -42.32 -66.52 18.72
N LEU A 429 -43.64 -66.58 18.62
CA LEU A 429 -44.48 -65.62 17.91
C LEU A 429 -44.78 -64.40 18.79
N ASN A 430 -45.06 -63.24 18.17
CA ASN A 430 -45.33 -61.97 18.85
C ASN A 430 -44.17 -61.48 19.75
N THR A 431 -42.96 -62.04 19.59
CA THR A 431 -41.78 -61.66 20.35
C THR A 431 -40.64 -61.30 19.38
N PRO A 432 -39.85 -60.26 19.65
CA PRO A 432 -38.71 -59.93 18.81
C PRO A 432 -37.62 -61.00 18.87
N ILE A 433 -37.31 -61.58 17.71
CA ILE A 433 -36.23 -62.53 17.50
C ILE A 433 -35.04 -61.77 16.94
N GLN A 434 -33.95 -61.74 17.71
CA GLN A 434 -32.70 -61.15 17.28
C GLN A 434 -32.09 -61.99 16.14
N GLY A 435 -31.98 -61.40 14.96
CA GLY A 435 -31.19 -61.86 13.82
C GLY A 435 -29.70 -61.57 13.98
N GLU A 436 -28.95 -61.54 12.89
CA GLU A 436 -27.56 -61.08 12.88
C GLU A 436 -27.47 -59.55 12.75
N TYR A 437 -28.40 -58.95 12.01
CA TYR A 437 -28.37 -57.51 11.66
C TYR A 437 -29.60 -56.72 12.10
N GLY A 438 -30.63 -57.40 12.63
CA GLY A 438 -31.85 -56.75 13.11
C GLY A 438 -32.75 -57.70 13.89
N LYS A 439 -34.00 -57.30 14.11
CA LYS A 439 -34.98 -58.05 14.91
C LYS A 439 -36.25 -58.29 14.13
N LEU A 440 -36.68 -59.54 14.02
CA LEU A 440 -37.96 -59.97 13.42
C LEU A 440 -39.01 -60.19 14.51
N THR A 441 -40.24 -59.70 14.30
CA THR A 441 -41.43 -60.10 15.08
C THR A 441 -42.46 -60.67 14.10
N LEU A 442 -42.74 -61.98 14.19
CA LEU A 442 -43.72 -62.69 13.34
C LEU A 442 -44.95 -63.08 14.19
N HIS A 443 -46.14 -62.95 13.61
CA HIS A 443 -47.43 -63.23 14.25
C HIS A 443 -48.05 -64.52 13.69
N ALA A 444 -49.04 -65.07 14.39
CA ALA A 444 -49.71 -66.32 14.00
C ALA A 444 -50.52 -66.20 12.70
N ASP A 445 -50.97 -64.99 12.35
CA ASP A 445 -51.65 -64.68 11.09
C ASP A 445 -50.70 -64.46 9.91
N GLY A 446 -49.40 -64.73 10.12
CA GLY A 446 -48.35 -64.58 9.11
C GLY A 446 -47.76 -63.17 9.01
N SER A 447 -48.37 -62.16 9.63
CA SER A 447 -47.86 -60.78 9.56
C SER A 447 -46.52 -60.64 10.31
N TYR A 448 -45.57 -59.90 9.74
CA TYR A 448 -44.28 -59.65 10.39
C TYR A 448 -43.83 -58.20 10.33
N THR A 449 -42.90 -57.87 11.23
CA THR A 449 -42.15 -56.62 11.22
C THR A 449 -40.68 -56.91 11.48
N TYR A 450 -39.78 -56.28 10.75
CA TYR A 450 -38.34 -56.40 10.92
C TYR A 450 -37.68 -55.03 11.06
N VAL A 451 -36.87 -54.82 12.11
CA VAL A 451 -36.14 -53.56 12.33
C VAL A 451 -34.64 -53.85 12.34
N ARG A 452 -33.89 -53.17 11.48
CA ARG A 452 -32.42 -53.28 11.39
C ARG A 452 -31.78 -52.59 12.60
N ASP A 453 -30.74 -53.20 13.17
CA ASP A 453 -29.95 -52.60 14.25
C ASP A 453 -28.98 -51.54 13.69
N ALA A 454 -28.80 -50.43 14.43
CA ALA A 454 -27.89 -49.36 14.06
C ALA A 454 -26.42 -49.82 14.03
N GLY A 455 -25.65 -49.33 13.04
CA GLY A 455 -24.22 -49.66 12.92
C GLY A 455 -23.94 -51.10 12.50
N THR A 456 -24.84 -51.70 11.74
CA THR A 456 -24.66 -53.00 11.07
C THR A 456 -24.26 -52.78 9.61
N PRO A 457 -23.49 -53.69 8.97
CA PRO A 457 -23.14 -53.56 7.56
C PRO A 457 -24.37 -53.64 6.64
N GLY A 458 -24.30 -53.00 5.47
CA GLY A 458 -25.26 -53.17 4.38
C GLY A 458 -24.83 -54.27 3.41
N GLY A 459 -25.69 -54.60 2.44
CA GLY A 459 -25.43 -55.66 1.45
C GLY A 459 -25.45 -57.09 2.02
N VAL A 460 -26.03 -57.26 3.21
CA VAL A 460 -26.10 -58.52 3.95
C VAL A 460 -27.55 -58.99 4.12
N ASN A 461 -27.74 -60.25 4.54
CA ASN A 461 -29.06 -60.84 4.73
C ASN A 461 -29.25 -61.34 6.16
N ASP A 462 -30.43 -61.10 6.73
CA ASP A 462 -30.94 -61.83 7.89
C ASP A 462 -31.91 -62.91 7.43
N VAL A 463 -31.79 -64.13 7.96
CA VAL A 463 -32.63 -65.26 7.57
C VAL A 463 -33.31 -65.83 8.81
N PHE A 464 -34.59 -66.16 8.70
CA PHE A 464 -35.41 -66.77 9.75
C PHE A 464 -36.19 -67.95 9.18
N THR A 465 -36.24 -69.09 9.88
CA THR A 465 -37.07 -70.24 9.49
C THR A 465 -38.41 -70.14 10.20
N TYR A 466 -39.53 -70.18 9.47
CA TYR A 466 -40.88 -70.22 10.03
C TYR A 466 -41.60 -71.52 9.67
N THR A 467 -42.59 -71.90 10.48
CA THR A 467 -43.41 -73.11 10.31
C THR A 467 -44.88 -72.76 10.31
N ILE A 468 -45.61 -73.24 9.31
CA ILE A 468 -47.06 -73.16 9.21
C ILE A 468 -47.67 -74.51 9.55
N LYS A 469 -48.88 -74.48 10.10
CA LYS A 469 -49.67 -75.65 10.43
C LYS A 469 -51.13 -75.41 10.05
N ASP A 470 -51.73 -76.39 9.39
CA ASP A 470 -53.13 -76.34 8.98
C ASP A 470 -54.09 -76.79 10.10
N GLY A 471 -55.37 -76.98 9.76
CA GLY A 471 -56.46 -77.10 10.72
C GLY A 471 -56.52 -78.45 11.45
N ASP A 472 -56.03 -79.53 10.84
CA ASP A 472 -55.98 -80.86 11.42
C ASP A 472 -54.58 -81.19 11.99
N GLY A 473 -53.52 -80.61 11.46
CA GLY A 473 -52.24 -80.47 12.15
C GLY A 473 -50.98 -80.76 11.34
N ASP A 474 -51.10 -80.91 10.02
CA ASP A 474 -49.99 -81.03 9.08
C ASP A 474 -49.13 -79.77 9.09
N THR A 475 -47.82 -79.93 8.90
CA THR A 475 -46.85 -78.83 9.06
C THR A 475 -46.00 -78.62 7.82
N SER A 476 -45.60 -77.38 7.57
CA SER A 476 -44.63 -77.05 6.54
C SER A 476 -43.72 -75.93 7.03
N HIS A 477 -42.43 -75.97 6.69
CA HIS A 477 -41.48 -74.92 7.09
C HIS A 477 -40.64 -74.44 5.91
N THR A 478 -40.24 -73.17 5.98
CA THR A 478 -39.36 -72.53 5.02
C THR A 478 -38.75 -71.27 5.64
N THR A 479 -38.11 -70.41 4.86
CA THR A 479 -37.41 -69.22 5.36
C THR A 479 -38.02 -67.91 4.91
N LEU A 480 -38.00 -66.91 5.80
CA LEU A 480 -38.09 -65.49 5.50
C LEU A 480 -36.68 -64.89 5.49
N THR A 481 -36.27 -64.31 4.36
CA THR A 481 -34.98 -63.64 4.20
C THR A 481 -35.16 -62.13 4.08
N ILE A 482 -34.55 -61.35 4.97
CA ILE A 482 -34.51 -59.88 4.89
C ILE A 482 -33.16 -59.44 4.33
N SER A 483 -33.19 -58.85 3.13
CA SER A 483 -32.02 -58.30 2.44
C SER A 483 -31.80 -56.84 2.83
N ILE A 484 -30.63 -56.49 3.32
CA ILE A 484 -30.30 -55.12 3.73
C ILE A 484 -29.55 -54.43 2.60
N GLY A 485 -30.10 -53.34 2.08
CA GLY A 485 -29.49 -52.53 1.03
C GLY A 485 -28.16 -51.92 1.47
N ASN A 486 -27.25 -51.76 0.52
CA ASN A 486 -25.91 -51.22 0.73
C ASN A 486 -25.86 -49.71 0.45
N SER A 487 -25.25 -48.92 1.32
CA SER A 487 -25.09 -47.47 1.27
C SER A 487 -23.62 -47.08 1.38
N THR A 488 -23.11 -46.36 0.40
CA THR A 488 -21.75 -45.80 0.45
C THR A 488 -21.59 -44.77 1.56
N PRO A 489 -20.40 -44.65 2.17
CA PRO A 489 -20.12 -43.60 3.14
C PRO A 489 -19.93 -42.25 2.43
N GLU A 490 -20.23 -41.16 3.13
CA GLU A 490 -20.16 -39.80 2.62
C GLU A 490 -19.33 -38.90 3.54
N ILE A 491 -18.55 -38.00 2.94
CA ILE A 491 -17.86 -36.89 3.61
C ILE A 491 -18.43 -35.59 3.04
N SER A 492 -18.80 -34.65 3.89
CA SER A 492 -19.33 -33.34 3.48
C SER A 492 -18.78 -32.20 4.34
N ASN A 493 -19.05 -30.97 3.92
CA ASN A 493 -18.55 -29.75 4.57
C ASN A 493 -17.02 -29.65 4.62
N LEU A 494 -16.36 -30.16 3.57
CA LEU A 494 -14.98 -29.83 3.24
C LEU A 494 -14.96 -28.81 2.09
N THR A 495 -14.02 -27.88 2.15
CA THR A 495 -13.84 -26.74 1.26
C THR A 495 -12.50 -26.89 0.54
N PRO A 496 -12.51 -27.17 -0.77
CA PRO A 496 -11.28 -27.31 -1.54
C PRO A 496 -10.43 -26.04 -1.53
N GLU A 497 -9.12 -26.19 -1.79
CA GLU A 497 -8.16 -25.07 -1.92
C GLU A 497 -8.64 -23.96 -2.87
N ALA A 498 -9.27 -24.35 -4.00
CA ALA A 498 -9.78 -23.42 -5.00
C ALA A 498 -10.88 -22.48 -4.48
N ASN A 499 -11.48 -22.81 -3.33
CA ASN A 499 -12.53 -22.04 -2.66
C ASN A 499 -12.06 -21.41 -1.34
N GLY A 500 -10.75 -21.38 -1.06
CA GLY A 500 -10.17 -20.72 0.12
C GLY A 500 -9.80 -21.65 1.28
N GLY A 501 -10.02 -22.97 1.13
CA GLY A 501 -9.70 -23.98 2.13
C GLY A 501 -10.70 -24.04 3.30
N ASP A 502 -10.51 -25.01 4.18
CA ASP A 502 -11.37 -25.27 5.34
C ASP A 502 -11.02 -24.43 6.57
N VAL A 503 -9.75 -24.07 6.69
CA VAL A 503 -9.23 -23.29 7.80
C VAL A 503 -8.20 -22.30 7.28
N ILE A 504 -8.22 -21.09 7.81
CA ILE A 504 -7.26 -20.04 7.48
C ILE A 504 -6.43 -19.78 8.72
N VAL A 505 -5.11 -19.81 8.57
CA VAL A 505 -4.14 -19.36 9.56
C VAL A 505 -3.23 -18.30 8.94
N ASN A 506 -2.62 -17.47 9.77
CA ASN A 506 -1.83 -16.33 9.29
C ASN A 506 -0.46 -16.30 9.96
N GLU A 507 0.58 -16.15 9.15
CA GLU A 507 1.96 -16.06 9.62
C GLU A 507 2.20 -14.81 10.50
N ALA A 508 1.41 -13.76 10.31
CA ALA A 508 1.48 -12.54 11.11
C ALA A 508 1.26 -12.82 12.60
N ALA A 509 0.53 -13.88 12.93
CA ALA A 509 0.26 -14.29 14.31
C ALA A 509 1.38 -15.16 14.93
N LEU A 510 2.46 -15.44 14.21
CA LEU A 510 3.57 -16.24 14.75
C LEU A 510 4.25 -15.53 15.92
N ASN A 511 4.48 -16.27 17.00
CA ASN A 511 4.97 -15.75 18.27
C ASN A 511 6.50 -15.83 18.39
N VAL A 512 7.08 -14.99 19.25
CA VAL A 512 8.52 -15.02 19.56
C VAL A 512 8.99 -16.42 20.03
N GLY A 513 9.82 -17.08 19.23
CA GLY A 513 10.39 -18.40 19.53
C GLY A 513 10.35 -19.41 18.38
N THR A 514 9.71 -19.05 17.27
CA THR A 514 9.75 -19.80 16.01
C THR A 514 11.03 -19.50 15.22
N PRO A 515 11.54 -20.44 14.40
CA PRO A 515 12.65 -20.24 13.48
C PRO A 515 12.49 -19.19 12.34
N GLY A 516 11.80 -18.08 12.55
CA GLY A 516 11.74 -16.94 11.61
C GLY A 516 11.72 -15.57 12.32
N GLY A 517 11.23 -15.54 13.55
CA GLY A 517 10.96 -14.32 14.31
C GLY A 517 9.48 -14.24 14.66
N PRO A 518 9.06 -13.24 15.44
CA PRO A 518 7.63 -12.93 15.55
C PRO A 518 7.12 -12.38 14.21
N GLY A 519 5.90 -12.78 13.83
CA GLY A 519 5.17 -12.12 12.75
C GLY A 519 4.78 -10.68 13.11
N SER A 520 4.07 -10.02 12.20
CA SER A 520 3.69 -8.62 12.31
C SER A 520 2.59 -8.32 13.33
N ASP A 521 1.81 -9.33 13.74
CA ASP A 521 0.78 -9.26 14.78
C ASP A 521 0.86 -10.46 15.76
N PRO A 522 1.96 -10.59 16.53
CA PRO A 522 2.20 -11.74 17.41
C PRO A 522 1.31 -11.74 18.67
N ALA A 523 0.33 -10.84 18.75
CA ALA A 523 -0.70 -10.83 19.79
C ALA A 523 -2.00 -11.52 19.32
N SER A 524 -2.13 -11.74 18.01
CA SER A 524 -3.21 -12.52 17.42
C SER A 524 -3.11 -14.00 17.82
N ALA A 525 -4.21 -14.73 17.64
CA ALA A 525 -4.28 -16.18 17.81
C ALA A 525 -4.50 -16.91 16.46
N ALA A 526 -4.29 -16.18 15.35
CA ALA A 526 -4.57 -16.67 14.00
C ALA A 526 -3.51 -17.66 13.48
N GLU A 527 -2.48 -17.98 14.24
CA GLU A 527 -1.58 -19.10 13.99
C GLU A 527 -2.29 -20.43 14.23
N THR A 528 -3.45 -20.43 14.91
CA THR A 528 -4.30 -21.62 15.09
C THR A 528 -5.72 -21.39 14.63
N GLY A 529 -6.18 -22.24 13.72
CA GLY A 529 -7.57 -22.26 13.25
C GLY A 529 -8.28 -23.56 13.64
N ALA A 530 -9.57 -23.46 13.95
CA ALA A 530 -10.43 -24.61 14.23
C ALA A 530 -11.43 -24.81 13.10
N GLY A 531 -11.76 -26.07 12.80
CA GLY A 531 -12.75 -26.40 11.79
C GLY A 531 -13.49 -27.69 12.09
N THR A 532 -14.49 -27.95 11.27
CA THR A 532 -15.31 -29.16 11.37
C THR A 532 -15.71 -29.63 9.99
N PHE A 533 -15.80 -30.95 9.81
CA PHE A 533 -16.45 -31.55 8.66
C PHE A 533 -17.41 -32.66 9.11
N ASN A 534 -18.24 -33.14 8.20
CA ASN A 534 -19.24 -34.16 8.48
C ASN A 534 -18.88 -35.47 7.79
N ILE A 535 -19.11 -36.56 8.50
CA ILE A 535 -19.09 -37.92 7.99
C ILE A 535 -20.45 -38.57 8.19
N ASN A 536 -20.92 -39.32 7.21
CA ASN A 536 -22.14 -40.10 7.30
C ASN A 536 -21.85 -41.52 6.77
N SER A 537 -22.15 -42.53 7.57
CA SER A 537 -22.05 -43.93 7.15
C SER A 537 -23.23 -44.72 7.71
N PRO A 538 -24.34 -44.80 6.96
CA PRO A 538 -25.54 -45.51 7.41
C PRO A 538 -25.29 -47.00 7.71
N ASP A 539 -24.31 -47.61 7.04
CA ASP A 539 -23.89 -49.01 7.23
C ASP A 539 -22.81 -49.18 8.31
N GLY A 540 -22.65 -48.17 9.18
CA GLY A 540 -21.67 -48.14 10.26
C GLY A 540 -20.29 -47.70 9.79
N ILE A 541 -19.47 -47.17 10.70
CA ILE A 541 -18.12 -46.69 10.39
C ILE A 541 -17.12 -47.76 10.80
N ALA A 542 -16.29 -48.23 9.86
CA ALA A 542 -15.12 -49.03 10.19
C ALA A 542 -13.93 -48.14 10.56
N SER A 543 -13.58 -47.17 9.71
CA SER A 543 -12.41 -46.31 9.95
C SER A 543 -12.53 -44.91 9.36
N LEU A 544 -11.85 -43.97 9.99
CA LEU A 544 -11.57 -42.63 9.48
C LEU A 544 -10.08 -42.38 9.61
N ALA A 545 -9.43 -41.99 8.51
CA ALA A 545 -8.04 -41.55 8.50
C ALA A 545 -7.90 -40.18 7.83
N ILE A 546 -6.96 -39.37 8.32
CA ILE A 546 -6.57 -38.10 7.70
C ILE A 546 -5.07 -38.17 7.43
N ASP A 547 -4.69 -38.02 6.17
CA ASP A 547 -3.33 -38.17 5.65
C ASP A 547 -2.64 -39.47 6.09
N GLY A 548 -3.39 -40.56 6.11
CA GLY A 548 -2.92 -41.88 6.55
C GLY A 548 -2.88 -42.10 8.07
N HIS A 549 -3.16 -41.08 8.89
CA HIS A 549 -3.29 -41.20 10.34
C HIS A 549 -4.72 -41.58 10.74
N ALA A 550 -4.89 -42.69 11.47
CA ALA A 550 -6.21 -43.19 11.87
C ALA A 550 -6.76 -42.49 13.11
N PHE A 551 -8.02 -42.04 13.04
CA PHE A 551 -8.75 -41.39 14.13
C PHE A 551 -10.02 -42.13 14.54
N ILE A 552 -10.57 -42.95 13.64
CA ILE A 552 -11.58 -43.96 13.99
C ILE A 552 -11.05 -45.32 13.55
N THR A 553 -11.12 -46.32 14.42
CA THR A 553 -10.77 -47.71 14.11
C THR A 553 -11.78 -48.63 14.76
N ASN A 554 -12.36 -49.54 13.98
CA ASN A 554 -13.47 -50.41 14.39
C ASN A 554 -14.60 -49.61 15.05
N GLY A 555 -14.99 -48.48 14.44
CA GLY A 555 -16.03 -47.58 14.94
C GLY A 555 -15.69 -46.80 16.21
N THR A 556 -14.48 -46.96 16.78
CA THR A 556 -14.06 -46.27 18.01
C THR A 556 -13.20 -45.06 17.67
N PHE A 557 -13.61 -43.88 18.13
CA PHE A 557 -12.85 -42.64 17.96
C PHE A 557 -11.69 -42.54 18.97
N THR A 558 -10.52 -42.15 18.49
CA THR A 558 -9.34 -41.80 19.29
C THR A 558 -8.79 -40.47 18.77
N GLY A 559 -8.94 -39.40 19.56
CA GLY A 559 -8.35 -38.11 19.24
C GLY A 559 -6.82 -38.16 19.27
N GLY A 560 -6.19 -37.27 18.51
CA GLY A 560 -4.74 -37.22 18.39
C GLY A 560 -4.27 -36.09 17.51
N SER A 561 -2.95 -35.95 17.40
CA SER A 561 -2.31 -34.98 16.52
C SER A 561 -1.14 -35.62 15.78
N PHE A 562 -0.76 -35.02 14.67
CA PHE A 562 0.44 -35.37 13.92
C PHE A 562 1.08 -34.11 13.33
N THR A 563 2.37 -34.21 13.01
CA THR A 563 3.10 -33.17 12.29
C THR A 563 2.83 -33.32 10.81
N THR A 564 2.45 -32.23 10.16
CA THR A 564 2.11 -32.18 8.74
C THR A 564 3.36 -32.20 7.86
N ALA A 565 3.18 -32.23 6.54
CA ALA A 565 4.29 -32.30 5.59
C ALA A 565 5.14 -31.01 5.61
N LEU A 566 4.51 -29.86 5.88
CA LEU A 566 5.17 -28.57 6.07
C LEU A 566 5.76 -28.40 7.47
N GLY A 567 5.46 -29.29 8.42
CA GLY A 567 6.00 -29.22 9.80
C GLY A 567 5.02 -28.60 10.81
N ASN A 568 3.79 -28.31 10.38
CA ASN A 568 2.71 -27.78 11.21
C ASN A 568 2.01 -28.88 12.00
N THR A 569 1.02 -28.52 12.82
CA THR A 569 0.29 -29.50 13.65
C THR A 569 -1.18 -29.56 13.26
N LEU A 570 -1.66 -30.71 12.81
CA LEU A 570 -3.09 -31.00 12.72
C LEU A 570 -3.51 -31.85 13.91
N THR A 571 -4.52 -31.39 14.65
CA THR A 571 -5.10 -32.09 15.81
C THR A 571 -6.57 -32.38 15.57
N VAL A 572 -6.97 -33.65 15.62
CA VAL A 572 -8.39 -34.03 15.60
C VAL A 572 -8.89 -34.09 17.03
N THR A 573 -9.74 -33.12 17.37
CA THR A 573 -10.14 -32.82 18.76
C THR A 573 -11.35 -33.62 19.20
N GLY A 574 -12.21 -34.06 18.29
CA GLY A 574 -13.44 -34.75 18.66
C GLY A 574 -14.21 -35.37 17.49
N TYR A 575 -15.12 -36.28 17.85
CA TYR A 575 -16.11 -36.87 16.96
C TYR A 575 -17.45 -37.01 17.70
N ASN A 576 -18.52 -36.50 17.11
CA ASN A 576 -19.88 -36.68 17.61
C ASN A 576 -20.62 -37.76 16.80
N ALA A 577 -20.75 -38.95 17.37
CA ALA A 577 -21.40 -40.09 16.73
C ALA A 577 -22.88 -39.89 16.38
N GLY A 578 -23.59 -38.97 17.05
CA GLY A 578 -24.99 -38.68 16.77
C GLY A 578 -25.21 -37.76 15.57
N THR A 579 -24.25 -36.87 15.27
CA THR A 579 -24.35 -35.89 14.18
C THR A 579 -23.34 -36.11 13.05
N GLY A 580 -22.40 -37.03 13.22
CA GLY A 580 -21.33 -37.28 12.26
C GLY A 580 -20.27 -36.17 12.21
N VAL A 581 -20.24 -35.24 13.16
CA VAL A 581 -19.33 -34.08 13.12
C VAL A 581 -17.96 -34.50 13.65
N VAL A 582 -16.92 -34.25 12.85
CA VAL A 582 -15.51 -34.35 13.24
C VAL A 582 -14.98 -32.94 13.46
N SER A 583 -14.37 -32.67 14.61
CA SER A 583 -13.74 -31.39 14.92
C SER A 583 -12.22 -31.51 14.92
N TYR A 584 -11.54 -30.49 14.40
CA TYR A 584 -10.08 -30.43 14.35
C TYR A 584 -9.57 -28.99 14.58
N THR A 585 -8.28 -28.88 14.86
CA THR A 585 -7.53 -27.62 14.83
C THR A 585 -6.26 -27.81 14.00
N TYR A 586 -5.89 -26.77 13.27
CA TYR A 586 -4.63 -26.66 12.56
C TYR A 586 -3.81 -25.52 13.18
N THR A 587 -2.56 -25.79 13.54
CA THR A 587 -1.66 -24.82 14.15
C THR A 587 -0.41 -24.69 13.28
N LEU A 588 -0.16 -23.47 12.81
CA LEU A 588 1.06 -23.04 12.18
C LEU A 588 2.17 -22.98 13.24
N ASN A 589 3.23 -23.75 13.05
CA ASN A 589 4.33 -23.88 14.02
C ASN A 589 5.52 -22.99 13.66
N ASP A 590 5.67 -22.63 12.40
CA ASP A 590 6.76 -21.84 11.85
C ASP A 590 6.28 -21.07 10.62
N ASN A 591 7.09 -20.15 10.11
CA ASN A 591 6.81 -19.51 8.82
C ASN A 591 7.06 -20.51 7.68
N GLU A 592 6.33 -20.37 6.60
CA GLU A 592 6.38 -21.21 5.42
C GLU A 592 6.96 -20.46 4.23
N ALA A 593 7.46 -21.23 3.26
CA ALA A 593 8.02 -20.66 2.05
C ALA A 593 6.89 -20.29 1.06
N HIS A 594 6.58 -19.00 0.99
CA HIS A 594 5.63 -18.43 0.06
C HIS A 594 6.23 -18.12 -1.32
N ALA A 595 5.38 -17.72 -2.28
CA ALA A 595 5.81 -17.39 -3.62
C ALA A 595 6.36 -15.96 -3.65
N THR A 596 7.65 -15.83 -3.99
CA THR A 596 8.42 -14.58 -3.88
C THR A 596 7.74 -13.34 -4.51
N GLY A 597 7.63 -12.26 -3.75
CA GLY A 597 7.33 -10.91 -4.26
C GLY A 597 5.89 -10.70 -4.75
N GLN A 598 4.94 -11.43 -4.19
CA GLN A 598 3.54 -11.46 -4.63
C GLN A 598 2.59 -10.68 -3.71
N SER A 599 3.12 -9.91 -2.75
CA SER A 599 2.31 -9.35 -1.65
C SER A 599 1.61 -10.47 -0.87
N THR A 600 0.68 -10.11 0.02
CA THR A 600 -0.08 -11.10 0.81
C THR A 600 -0.69 -12.16 -0.10
N ASN A 601 -0.20 -13.40 0.04
CA ASN A 601 -0.58 -14.53 -0.78
C ASN A 601 -0.92 -15.75 0.10
N SER A 602 -1.36 -16.83 -0.54
CA SER A 602 -1.86 -18.03 0.12
C SER A 602 -1.02 -19.24 -0.27
N LEU A 603 -0.61 -20.02 0.74
CA LEU A 603 -0.04 -21.35 0.60
C LEU A 603 -1.03 -22.37 1.18
N PHE A 604 -1.41 -23.37 0.38
CA PHE A 604 -2.35 -24.40 0.82
C PHE A 604 -1.63 -25.69 1.23
N GLU A 605 -2.00 -26.23 2.40
CA GLU A 605 -1.63 -27.59 2.81
C GLU A 605 -2.87 -28.50 2.79
N ASN A 606 -2.84 -29.55 1.96
CA ASN A 606 -3.97 -30.43 1.69
C ASN A 606 -3.78 -31.81 2.33
N PHE A 607 -4.79 -32.28 3.06
CA PHE A 607 -4.84 -33.58 3.75
C PHE A 607 -5.91 -34.47 3.15
N THR A 608 -5.55 -35.70 2.77
CA THR A 608 -6.54 -36.67 2.28
C THR A 608 -7.34 -37.24 3.45
N VAL A 609 -8.66 -37.07 3.43
CA VAL A 609 -9.58 -37.67 4.41
C VAL A 609 -10.18 -38.93 3.81
N THR A 610 -9.97 -40.08 4.43
CA THR A 610 -10.51 -41.37 3.97
C THR A 610 -11.46 -41.93 5.01
N LEU A 611 -12.71 -42.17 4.60
CA LEU A 611 -13.77 -42.78 5.42
C LEU A 611 -14.13 -44.14 4.83
N THR A 612 -14.15 -45.18 5.68
CA THR A 612 -14.50 -46.55 5.30
C THR A 612 -15.62 -47.06 6.21
N ASP A 613 -16.64 -47.69 5.62
CA ASP A 613 -17.75 -48.33 6.33
C ASP A 613 -17.46 -49.80 6.70
N MET A 614 -18.42 -50.46 7.36
CA MET A 614 -18.23 -51.83 7.85
C MET A 614 -18.22 -52.92 6.77
N ASP A 615 -18.76 -52.67 5.59
CA ASP A 615 -18.72 -53.58 4.44
C ASP A 615 -17.55 -53.30 3.48
N GLY A 616 -16.76 -52.26 3.77
CA GLY A 616 -15.44 -52.02 3.18
C GLY A 616 -15.44 -51.04 2.00
N GLN A 617 -16.55 -50.36 1.75
CA GLN A 617 -16.59 -49.24 0.81
C GLN A 617 -15.92 -48.03 1.44
N SER A 618 -15.37 -47.18 0.59
CA SER A 618 -14.67 -45.97 1.05
C SER A 618 -14.98 -44.78 0.18
N THR A 619 -14.90 -43.61 0.80
CA THR A 619 -14.96 -42.31 0.13
C THR A 619 -13.80 -41.46 0.60
N ASN A 620 -13.41 -40.48 -0.23
CA ASN A 620 -12.30 -39.57 0.07
C ASN A 620 -12.77 -38.12 -0.02
N GLY A 621 -12.21 -37.28 0.85
CA GLY A 621 -12.31 -35.83 0.82
C GLY A 621 -10.93 -35.19 0.95
N THR A 622 -10.86 -33.88 0.77
CA THR A 622 -9.62 -33.11 1.00
C THR A 622 -9.92 -32.04 2.04
N LEU A 623 -9.23 -32.14 3.18
CA LEU A 623 -9.17 -31.07 4.16
C LEU A 623 -8.03 -30.14 3.75
N SER A 624 -8.27 -28.84 3.67
CA SER A 624 -7.29 -27.86 3.18
C SER A 624 -7.06 -26.73 4.19
N ALA A 625 -5.81 -26.50 4.58
CA ALA A 625 -5.41 -25.36 5.39
C ALA A 625 -4.80 -24.27 4.50
N ASN A 626 -5.33 -23.06 4.58
CA ASN A 626 -4.81 -21.87 3.91
C ASN A 626 -3.90 -21.11 4.88
N ILE A 627 -2.63 -21.08 4.56
CA ILE A 627 -1.59 -20.32 5.28
C ILE A 627 -1.47 -18.99 4.54
N VAL A 628 -1.76 -17.90 5.24
CA VAL A 628 -1.71 -16.54 4.70
C VAL A 628 -0.40 -15.90 5.11
N ASP A 629 0.32 -15.42 4.09
CA ASP A 629 1.64 -14.81 4.19
C ASP A 629 1.67 -13.52 5.02
N ASP A 630 2.80 -13.25 5.67
CA ASP A 630 3.05 -12.05 6.48
C ASP A 630 4.07 -11.13 5.81
N VAL A 631 3.57 -10.05 5.24
CA VAL A 631 4.36 -9.11 4.44
C VAL A 631 5.06 -8.05 5.29
N PRO A 632 6.13 -7.39 4.79
CA PRO A 632 6.83 -6.40 5.56
C PRO A 632 6.04 -5.07 5.57
N SER A 633 6.19 -4.31 6.65
CA SER A 633 5.53 -3.02 6.86
C SER A 633 6.57 -1.99 7.32
N ALA A 634 6.92 -1.08 6.43
CA ALA A 634 7.80 0.05 6.73
C ALA A 634 7.02 1.26 7.21
N SER A 635 7.60 2.04 8.12
CA SER A 635 7.08 3.28 8.67
C SER A 635 7.94 4.47 8.24
N PRO A 636 7.37 5.59 7.77
CA PRO A 636 8.18 6.75 7.39
C PRO A 636 9.03 7.30 8.55
N ASP A 637 10.28 7.63 8.25
CA ASP A 637 11.25 8.17 9.18
C ASP A 637 11.46 9.67 9.01
N THR A 638 11.87 10.32 10.11
CA THR A 638 12.29 11.72 10.08
C THR A 638 13.53 11.96 10.93
N ASN A 639 14.39 12.88 10.50
CA ASN A 639 15.49 13.39 11.32
C ASN A 639 15.78 14.86 10.97
N SER A 640 16.65 15.52 11.72
CA SER A 640 17.06 16.90 11.42
C SER A 640 18.52 17.15 11.73
N VAL A 641 19.11 18.07 10.97
CA VAL A 641 20.51 18.46 11.12
C VAL A 641 20.66 19.92 10.73
N SER A 642 21.61 20.64 11.33
CA SER A 642 21.98 21.97 10.84
C SER A 642 22.82 21.86 9.56
N GLU A 643 22.71 22.83 8.65
CA GLU A 643 23.57 22.85 7.47
C GLU A 643 25.06 22.82 7.81
N GLY A 644 25.83 22.09 6.98
CA GLY A 644 27.25 21.80 7.21
C GLY A 644 27.55 20.72 8.26
N ALA A 645 26.57 20.31 9.08
CA ALA A 645 26.74 19.26 10.09
C ALA A 645 26.32 17.87 9.58
N GLN A 646 26.52 16.85 10.41
CA GLN A 646 26.16 15.46 10.12
C GLN A 646 25.25 14.90 11.21
N VAL A 647 24.28 14.07 10.81
CA VAL A 647 23.42 13.29 11.71
C VAL A 647 23.45 11.81 11.32
N SER A 648 23.12 10.92 12.25
CA SER A 648 23.00 9.49 12.03
C SER A 648 21.71 8.96 12.65
N GLY A 649 21.20 7.85 12.11
CA GLY A 649 20.03 7.14 12.65
C GLY A 649 19.93 5.74 12.07
N ASN A 650 18.78 5.10 12.26
CA ASN A 650 18.45 3.80 11.71
C ASN A 650 16.97 3.74 11.29
N VAL A 651 16.72 3.54 9.99
CA VAL A 651 15.35 3.49 9.45
C VAL A 651 14.52 2.29 9.92
N LEU A 652 15.17 1.24 10.45
CA LEU A 652 14.45 0.05 10.90
C LEU A 652 13.99 0.14 12.35
N SER A 653 14.61 1.01 13.16
CA SER A 653 14.46 0.97 14.62
C SER A 653 14.16 2.32 15.28
N ASP A 654 14.47 3.42 14.61
CA ASP A 654 14.18 4.75 15.15
C ASP A 654 12.68 5.05 14.94
N GLY A 655 12.08 5.83 15.84
CA GLY A 655 10.64 6.15 15.73
C GLY A 655 9.74 4.92 15.90
N THR A 656 8.90 4.66 14.90
CA THR A 656 8.06 3.46 14.83
C THR A 656 8.85 2.38 14.10
N PRO A 657 9.25 1.28 14.75
CA PRO A 657 10.08 0.26 14.11
C PRO A 657 9.39 -0.36 12.89
N ASP A 658 10.20 -0.60 11.86
CA ASP A 658 9.79 -1.36 10.69
C ASP A 658 9.60 -2.84 11.07
N VAL A 659 8.61 -3.48 10.44
CA VAL A 659 8.28 -4.89 10.64
C VAL A 659 8.63 -5.65 9.38
N LEU A 660 9.36 -6.76 9.51
CA LEU A 660 9.91 -7.49 8.37
C LEU A 660 9.08 -8.72 7.97
N GLY A 661 7.90 -8.93 8.54
CA GLY A 661 7.20 -10.20 8.38
C GLY A 661 7.78 -11.32 9.25
N ALA A 662 7.15 -12.50 9.19
CA ALA A 662 7.48 -13.64 10.04
C ALA A 662 8.72 -14.42 9.58
N ASP A 663 9.11 -14.30 8.31
CA ASP A 663 10.28 -14.93 7.69
C ASP A 663 11.57 -14.10 7.83
N GLY A 664 11.45 -12.85 8.29
CA GLY A 664 12.54 -11.98 8.68
C GLY A 664 13.16 -11.20 7.52
N ALA A 665 14.43 -10.80 7.65
CA ALA A 665 15.07 -9.95 6.63
C ALA A 665 15.52 -10.74 5.40
N ALA A 666 15.43 -10.11 4.22
CA ALA A 666 16.05 -10.61 3.00
C ALA A 666 17.55 -10.95 3.18
N PRO A 667 18.08 -11.95 2.44
CA PRO A 667 19.50 -12.23 2.41
C PRO A 667 20.33 -11.00 2.03
N GLY A 668 21.17 -10.51 2.95
CA GLY A 668 22.00 -9.32 2.75
C GLY A 668 21.58 -8.09 3.56
N GLY A 669 20.39 -8.13 4.18
CA GLY A 669 19.87 -7.09 5.07
C GLY A 669 18.45 -6.68 4.68
N ALA A 670 17.72 -6.13 5.66
CA ALA A 670 16.32 -5.75 5.50
C ALA A 670 16.12 -4.62 4.49
N VAL A 671 16.99 -3.60 4.49
CA VAL A 671 16.91 -2.52 3.50
C VAL A 671 17.57 -3.01 2.20
N THR A 672 16.82 -3.00 1.11
CA THR A 672 17.30 -3.49 -0.21
C THR A 672 17.52 -2.38 -1.22
N GLY A 673 17.01 -1.18 -0.98
CA GLY A 673 17.37 -0.03 -1.77
C GLY A 673 16.96 1.31 -1.21
N VAL A 674 17.54 2.36 -1.81
CA VAL A 674 17.25 3.75 -1.51
C VAL A 674 17.48 4.65 -2.72
N ALA A 675 16.66 5.69 -2.86
CA ALA A 675 16.75 6.69 -3.90
C ALA A 675 16.34 8.07 -3.37
N THR A 676 16.74 9.14 -4.06
CA THR A 676 16.26 10.50 -3.79
C THR A 676 14.82 10.69 -4.23
N GLY A 677 14.08 11.54 -3.52
CA GLY A 677 12.71 11.95 -3.84
C GLY A 677 11.70 11.43 -2.81
N SER A 678 10.42 11.47 -3.16
CA SER A 678 9.31 11.10 -2.26
C SER A 678 8.32 10.11 -2.89
N ASN A 679 8.69 9.47 -4.02
CA ASN A 679 7.81 8.55 -4.73
C ASN A 679 7.90 7.14 -4.13
N VAL A 680 6.87 6.78 -3.35
CA VAL A 680 6.74 5.47 -2.71
C VAL A 680 5.95 4.44 -3.54
N SER A 681 5.53 4.79 -4.77
CA SER A 681 4.68 3.91 -5.59
C SER A 681 5.42 2.72 -6.20
N ASN A 682 6.76 2.75 -6.23
CA ASN A 682 7.56 1.65 -6.75
C ASN A 682 8.70 1.33 -5.78
N PRO A 683 8.97 0.05 -5.49
CA PRO A 683 10.15 -0.37 -4.77
C PRO A 683 11.44 0.13 -5.41
N VAL A 684 12.40 0.52 -4.59
CA VAL A 684 13.74 0.94 -5.01
C VAL A 684 14.75 -0.13 -4.62
N SER A 685 15.74 -0.37 -5.48
CA SER A 685 16.78 -1.39 -5.25
C SER A 685 18.18 -0.80 -5.43
N GLY A 686 19.11 -1.16 -4.55
CA GLY A 686 20.53 -0.75 -4.62
C GLY A 686 20.83 0.60 -3.94
N ASN A 687 22.00 1.18 -4.27
CA ASN A 687 22.55 2.41 -3.69
C ASN A 687 22.86 2.38 -2.18
N LEU A 688 23.01 1.19 -1.59
CA LEU A 688 23.32 1.01 -0.17
C LEU A 688 24.84 0.98 0.09
N GLY A 689 25.28 1.56 1.22
CA GLY A 689 26.64 1.49 1.76
C GLY A 689 27.77 2.06 0.89
N GLY A 690 27.43 2.71 -0.23
CA GLY A 690 28.37 3.22 -1.24
C GLY A 690 28.83 4.66 -1.02
N ALA A 691 29.09 5.39 -2.12
CA ALA A 691 29.60 6.78 -2.10
C ALA A 691 28.60 7.82 -1.58
N GLY A 692 27.40 7.41 -1.18
CA GLY A 692 26.30 8.27 -0.76
C GLY A 692 25.40 8.71 -1.92
N ILE A 693 24.19 9.11 -1.57
CA ILE A 693 23.11 9.55 -2.44
C ILE A 693 22.96 11.05 -2.21
N ALA A 694 23.24 11.84 -3.23
CA ALA A 694 23.15 13.29 -3.15
C ALA A 694 21.68 13.73 -3.14
N GLY A 695 21.22 14.25 -2.01
CA GLY A 695 19.99 15.04 -1.93
C GLY A 695 20.20 16.46 -2.48
N GLN A 696 19.20 17.31 -2.29
CA GLN A 696 19.29 18.72 -2.68
C GLN A 696 20.19 19.51 -1.72
N TYR A 697 20.17 19.16 -0.43
CA TYR A 697 20.83 19.92 0.65
C TYR A 697 21.96 19.16 1.34
N GLY A 698 22.16 17.88 1.03
CA GLY A 698 23.20 17.06 1.64
C GLY A 698 23.39 15.72 0.95
N THR A 699 24.12 14.80 1.58
CA THR A 699 24.37 13.45 1.07
C THR A 699 23.99 12.41 2.12
N LEU A 700 23.16 11.44 1.75
CA LEU A 700 22.76 10.30 2.57
C LEU A 700 23.60 9.07 2.25
N VAL A 701 24.12 8.38 3.26
CA VAL A 701 24.64 7.01 3.16
C VAL A 701 23.75 6.12 4.01
N LEU A 702 22.97 5.24 3.39
CA LEU A 702 22.13 4.25 4.08
C LEU A 702 22.68 2.84 3.82
N ASN A 703 22.71 2.00 4.86
CA ASN A 703 23.22 0.63 4.80
C ASN A 703 22.05 -0.38 4.82
N ALA A 704 22.33 -1.62 4.38
CA ALA A 704 21.33 -2.69 4.33
C ALA A 704 20.76 -3.08 5.71
N ASN A 705 21.48 -2.77 6.80
CA ASN A 705 21.02 -2.98 8.18
C ASN A 705 20.21 -1.80 8.74
N GLY A 706 19.79 -0.86 7.88
CA GLY A 706 19.02 0.32 8.24
C GLY A 706 19.82 1.50 8.78
N THR A 707 21.06 1.31 9.23
CA THR A 707 21.88 2.41 9.75
C THR A 707 22.23 3.41 8.65
N TYR A 708 22.08 4.71 8.92
CA TYR A 708 22.43 5.76 7.99
C TYR A 708 23.22 6.91 8.62
N THR A 709 23.91 7.63 7.76
CA THR A 709 24.47 8.96 8.04
C THR A 709 24.02 9.94 6.96
N TYR A 710 23.63 11.14 7.36
CA TYR A 710 23.34 12.24 6.45
C TYR A 710 24.24 13.42 6.77
N THR A 711 24.98 13.91 5.77
CA THR A 711 25.86 15.08 5.89
C THR A 711 25.26 16.23 5.09
N ALA A 712 24.83 17.29 5.78
CA ALA A 712 24.30 18.48 5.14
C ALA A 712 25.45 19.30 4.53
N ASN A 713 25.21 19.87 3.35
CA ASN A 713 26.13 20.82 2.73
C ASN A 713 26.09 22.16 3.51
N PRO A 714 27.21 22.85 3.72
CA PRO A 714 27.21 24.18 4.34
C PRO A 714 26.60 25.24 3.40
N ASN A 715 25.93 26.26 3.96
CA ASN A 715 25.24 27.32 3.22
C ASN A 715 24.25 26.79 2.15
N ALA A 716 23.66 25.62 2.37
CA ALA A 716 22.80 24.95 1.41
C ALA A 716 21.39 25.53 1.36
N VAL A 717 20.98 26.19 2.45
CA VAL A 717 19.60 26.67 2.63
C VAL A 717 19.58 28.12 3.13
N THR A 718 18.49 28.85 2.84
CA THR A 718 18.25 30.22 3.38
C THR A 718 17.11 30.24 4.40
N THR A 719 16.40 29.13 4.55
CA THR A 719 15.37 28.82 5.54
C THR A 719 15.32 27.31 5.69
N ASN A 720 14.73 26.76 6.76
CA ASN A 720 14.69 25.31 6.94
C ASN A 720 14.04 24.62 5.73
N ALA A 721 14.69 23.58 5.22
CA ALA A 721 14.24 22.81 4.07
C ALA A 721 14.37 21.32 4.36
N VAL A 722 13.72 20.48 3.55
CA VAL A 722 13.72 19.02 3.75
C VAL A 722 14.31 18.34 2.52
N ASP A 723 15.26 17.43 2.75
CA ASP A 723 15.66 16.42 1.78
C ASP A 723 14.79 15.18 1.97
N HIS A 724 14.23 14.67 0.87
CA HIS A 724 13.42 13.47 0.86
C HIS A 724 14.19 12.31 0.22
N PHE A 725 14.17 11.17 0.88
CA PHE A 725 14.67 9.90 0.36
C PHE A 725 13.58 8.84 0.45
N VAL A 726 13.51 7.95 -0.52
CA VAL A 726 12.66 6.77 -0.49
C VAL A 726 13.55 5.57 -0.22
N TYR A 727 13.18 4.72 0.72
CA TYR A 727 13.84 3.44 0.95
C TYR A 727 12.84 2.29 0.90
N THR A 728 13.34 1.11 0.58
CA THR A 728 12.56 -0.14 0.52
C THR A 728 13.17 -1.14 1.47
N ILE A 729 12.31 -1.75 2.29
CA ILE A 729 12.62 -2.99 3.01
C ILE A 729 12.08 -4.19 2.25
N THR A 730 12.76 -5.31 2.40
CA THR A 730 12.39 -6.61 1.82
C THR A 730 12.60 -7.69 2.87
N ASP A 731 11.65 -8.59 2.94
CA ASP A 731 11.65 -9.73 3.85
C ASP A 731 12.32 -10.96 3.23
N GLY A 732 12.22 -12.11 3.89
CA GLY A 732 12.95 -13.33 3.55
C GLY A 732 12.56 -13.92 2.19
N ASP A 733 11.30 -13.79 1.79
CA ASP A 733 10.72 -14.36 0.58
C ASP A 733 10.68 -13.36 -0.59
N GLY A 734 10.86 -12.06 -0.33
CA GLY A 734 11.05 -11.04 -1.35
C GLY A 734 9.91 -10.04 -1.47
N ASP A 735 8.91 -10.09 -0.60
CA ASP A 735 7.91 -9.05 -0.47
C ASP A 735 8.53 -7.72 0.01
N THR A 736 7.91 -6.60 -0.36
CA THR A 736 8.53 -5.28 -0.21
C THR A 736 7.60 -4.25 0.39
N SER A 737 8.18 -3.37 1.21
CA SER A 737 7.51 -2.19 1.76
C SER A 737 8.35 -0.95 1.52
N THR A 738 7.76 0.13 1.01
CA THR A 738 8.48 1.32 0.54
C THR A 738 7.92 2.59 1.16
N VAL A 739 8.78 3.35 1.83
CA VAL A 739 8.42 4.59 2.54
C VAL A 739 9.54 5.62 2.44
N THR A 740 9.38 6.77 3.11
CA THR A 740 10.32 7.88 3.06
C THR A 740 11.17 8.01 4.32
N LEU A 741 12.41 8.48 4.14
CA LEU A 741 13.24 9.09 5.16
C LEU A 741 13.37 10.59 4.84
N ASP A 742 12.80 11.43 5.70
CA ASP A 742 12.82 12.89 5.53
C ASP A 742 13.84 13.54 6.48
N ILE A 743 14.81 14.25 5.92
CA ILE A 743 15.84 14.96 6.69
C ILE A 743 15.62 16.46 6.61
N THR A 744 15.24 17.08 7.72
CA THR A 744 15.14 18.54 7.81
C THR A 744 16.53 19.16 7.98
N VAL A 745 16.96 19.97 7.03
CA VAL A 745 18.17 20.79 7.10
C VAL A 745 17.81 22.17 7.65
N ASN A 746 18.29 22.45 8.86
CA ASN A 746 18.08 23.72 9.55
C ASN A 746 19.09 24.78 9.08
N ASN A 747 18.58 25.95 8.72
CA ASN A 747 19.40 27.08 8.27
C ASN A 747 20.24 27.68 9.41
N VAL A 748 21.52 27.94 9.15
CA VAL A 748 22.49 28.56 10.05
C VAL A 748 22.98 29.86 9.45
N THR A 749 22.46 30.98 9.95
CA THR A 749 22.91 32.30 9.51
C THR A 749 24.12 32.76 10.31
N VAL A 750 25.31 32.60 9.74
CA VAL A 750 26.54 33.19 10.28
C VAL A 750 26.53 34.70 10.02
N THR A 751 26.80 35.49 11.05
CA THR A 751 26.97 36.95 10.95
C THR A 751 28.34 37.35 11.47
N ALA A 752 28.86 38.46 10.97
CA ALA A 752 30.12 39.05 11.41
C ALA A 752 29.97 40.56 11.51
N SER A 753 30.57 41.15 12.54
CA SER A 753 30.69 42.59 12.71
C SER A 753 32.13 42.97 12.98
N ASP A 754 32.59 44.05 12.37
CA ASP A 754 33.90 44.64 12.55
C ASP A 754 33.78 46.14 12.84
N THR A 755 34.92 46.80 13.03
CA THR A 755 35.00 48.24 13.31
C THR A 755 35.86 48.90 12.24
N ASP A 756 35.30 49.88 11.54
CA ASP A 756 36.07 50.65 10.56
C ASP A 756 37.28 51.32 11.21
N ALA A 757 38.41 51.29 10.51
CA ALA A 757 39.66 51.83 11.00
C ALA A 757 39.68 53.35 10.82
N LEU A 758 40.05 54.07 11.89
CA LEU A 758 40.33 55.51 11.83
C LEU A 758 41.81 55.73 12.14
N VAL A 759 42.56 56.20 11.15
CA VAL A 759 44.01 56.45 11.24
C VAL A 759 44.34 57.90 10.90
N TYR A 760 45.53 58.36 11.30
CA TYR A 760 45.94 59.75 11.14
C TYR A 760 47.30 59.84 10.46
N GLU A 761 47.41 60.75 9.49
CA GLU A 761 48.65 61.00 8.75
C GLU A 761 49.76 61.56 9.62
N LYS A 762 49.41 62.27 10.70
CA LYS A 762 50.40 62.84 11.63
C LYS A 762 51.32 61.79 12.25
N GLY A 763 50.88 60.53 12.31
CA GLY A 763 51.68 59.40 12.80
C GLY A 763 52.67 58.84 11.77
N LEU A 764 52.56 59.24 10.50
CA LEU A 764 53.52 58.84 9.46
C LEU A 764 54.91 59.42 9.77
N PRO A 765 56.00 58.84 9.21
CA PRO A 765 57.36 59.27 9.53
C PRO A 765 57.69 60.75 9.25
N ALA A 766 56.94 61.40 8.37
CA ALA A 766 57.07 62.82 8.05
C ALA A 766 56.01 63.71 8.73
N GLY A 767 55.03 63.11 9.43
CA GLY A 767 53.92 63.82 10.04
C GLY A 767 54.29 64.59 11.30
N SER A 768 53.36 65.43 11.74
CA SER A 768 53.50 66.33 12.89
C SER A 768 53.66 65.62 14.24
N ASP A 769 53.31 64.33 14.33
CA ASP A 769 53.44 63.45 15.50
C ASP A 769 54.05 62.09 15.12
N ALA A 770 55.14 62.10 14.32
CA ALA A 770 55.79 60.90 13.80
C ALA A 770 56.34 59.91 14.87
N ALA A 771 56.35 60.31 16.14
CA ALA A 771 56.70 59.43 17.27
C ALA A 771 55.47 58.79 17.95
N GLY A 772 54.28 59.20 17.54
CA GLY A 772 53.01 58.57 17.90
C GLY A 772 52.80 57.27 17.13
N ASN A 773 51.61 56.67 17.34
CA ASN A 773 51.18 55.43 16.68
C ASN A 773 49.77 55.60 16.06
N SER A 774 49.35 56.83 15.75
CA SER A 774 48.00 57.11 15.25
C SER A 774 47.77 56.66 13.79
N GLU A 775 48.84 56.28 13.10
CA GLU A 775 48.87 55.60 11.81
C GLU A 775 48.52 54.11 11.91
N ILE A 776 48.39 53.57 13.14
CA ILE A 776 48.06 52.16 13.41
C ILE A 776 46.68 52.05 14.06
N PHE A 777 45.80 51.26 13.45
CA PHE A 777 44.51 50.87 14.03
C PHE A 777 44.49 49.37 14.35
N ASN A 778 43.96 48.99 15.51
CA ASN A 778 43.77 47.59 15.91
C ASN A 778 42.29 47.31 16.14
N GLY A 779 41.75 46.34 15.43
CA GLY A 779 40.36 45.91 15.53
C GLY A 779 40.21 44.39 15.64
N ALA A 780 38.98 43.93 15.70
CA ALA A 780 38.65 42.51 15.70
C ALA A 780 37.30 42.24 15.04
N ILE A 781 37.22 41.14 14.31
CA ILE A 781 35.96 40.64 13.74
C ILE A 781 35.26 39.80 14.82
N THR A 782 34.00 40.13 15.12
CA THR A 782 33.18 39.40 16.07
C THR A 782 32.12 38.57 15.31
N PRO A 783 32.26 37.24 15.27
CA PRO A 783 31.30 36.37 14.60
C PRO A 783 30.14 35.96 15.53
N ALA A 784 28.98 35.64 14.95
CA ALA A 784 27.82 35.09 15.64
C ALA A 784 26.97 34.17 14.74
N GLY A 785 25.99 33.49 15.34
CA GLY A 785 24.98 32.69 14.63
C GLY A 785 25.40 31.28 14.18
N GLY A 786 26.71 30.99 14.09
CA GLY A 786 27.26 29.67 13.76
C GLY A 786 27.82 28.89 14.96
N THR A 787 28.49 27.76 14.68
CA THR A 787 29.17 26.96 15.71
C THR A 787 30.69 27.19 15.67
N GLY A 788 31.30 27.51 16.82
CA GLY A 788 32.76 27.69 16.91
C GLY A 788 33.54 26.37 16.91
N PRO A 789 34.86 26.39 16.64
CA PRO A 789 35.69 27.56 16.38
C PRO A 789 35.47 28.17 14.99
N TYR A 790 35.58 29.50 14.90
CA TYR A 790 35.50 30.24 13.65
C TYR A 790 36.88 30.41 13.00
N THR A 791 36.91 30.48 11.68
CA THR A 791 38.10 30.81 10.89
C THR A 791 37.84 32.08 10.07
N TYR A 792 38.90 32.85 9.86
CA TYR A 792 38.85 34.16 9.23
C TYR A 792 39.81 34.17 8.04
N THR A 793 39.32 34.58 6.87
CA THR A 793 40.12 34.66 5.66
C THR A 793 39.95 36.04 5.04
N LEU A 794 41.06 36.66 4.67
CA LEU A 794 41.02 37.89 3.87
C LEU A 794 40.79 37.52 2.41
N ASN A 795 39.74 38.05 1.79
CA ASN A 795 39.40 37.77 0.40
C ASN A 795 40.05 38.76 -0.57
N SER A 796 40.43 39.93 -0.06
CA SER A 796 41.04 41.04 -0.80
C SER A 796 42.57 41.06 -0.64
N SER A 797 43.24 41.97 -1.35
CA SER A 797 44.66 42.25 -1.15
C SER A 797 44.89 42.77 0.28
N ALA A 798 45.92 42.27 0.97
CA ALA A 798 46.37 42.81 2.25
C ALA A 798 46.99 44.22 2.13
N THR A 799 47.33 44.65 0.91
CA THR A 799 47.81 46.00 0.61
C THR A 799 46.69 46.80 -0.02
N GLY A 800 46.28 47.86 0.68
CA GLY A 800 45.41 48.92 0.16
C GLY A 800 46.21 49.98 -0.60
N SER A 801 45.55 51.06 -0.97
CA SER A 801 46.16 52.18 -1.67
C SER A 801 47.03 53.03 -0.75
N TYR A 802 46.67 53.11 0.54
CA TYR A 802 47.32 54.00 1.51
C TYR A 802 47.99 53.24 2.66
N GLY A 803 47.54 52.02 2.95
CA GLY A 803 48.13 51.20 4.01
C GLY A 803 48.05 49.71 3.77
N ASN A 804 48.40 48.96 4.81
CA ASN A 804 48.38 47.50 4.80
C ASN A 804 47.54 46.98 5.96
N LEU A 805 46.70 45.98 5.68
CA LEU A 805 45.93 45.23 6.67
C LEU A 805 46.57 43.86 6.92
N VAL A 806 46.79 43.55 8.19
CA VAL A 806 47.14 42.20 8.65
C VAL A 806 45.93 41.63 9.40
N LEU A 807 45.32 40.56 8.88
CA LEU A 807 44.28 39.79 9.55
C LEU A 807 44.90 38.53 10.17
N ASN A 808 44.80 38.41 11.50
CA ASN A 808 45.30 37.27 12.26
C ASN A 808 44.29 36.11 12.27
N ALA A 809 44.78 34.90 12.53
CA ALA A 809 43.97 33.69 12.57
C ALA A 809 42.89 33.68 13.67
N ASP A 810 43.03 34.52 14.70
CA ASP A 810 42.06 34.67 15.80
C ASP A 810 40.96 35.70 15.50
N GLY A 811 40.99 36.34 14.32
CA GLY A 811 40.02 37.36 13.90
C GLY A 811 40.39 38.78 14.30
N THR A 812 41.50 38.99 15.01
CA THR A 812 42.05 40.34 15.22
C THR A 812 42.72 40.86 13.96
N TYR A 813 42.69 42.16 13.73
CA TYR A 813 43.39 42.77 12.61
C TYR A 813 44.08 44.07 12.99
N THR A 814 45.16 44.36 12.29
CA THR A 814 45.90 45.61 12.40
C THR A 814 45.98 46.26 11.03
N TYR A 815 45.54 47.50 10.92
CA TYR A 815 45.79 48.34 9.75
C TYR A 815 46.92 49.33 10.07
N THR A 816 47.85 49.49 9.14
CA THR A 816 48.94 50.47 9.24
C THR A 816 48.93 51.36 8.01
N LEU A 817 48.68 52.64 8.21
CA LEU A 817 48.81 53.67 7.19
C LEU A 817 50.29 53.85 6.85
N THR A 818 50.61 53.92 5.58
CA THR A 818 52.01 53.98 5.09
C THR A 818 52.26 55.09 4.07
N HIS A 819 51.19 55.63 3.50
CA HIS A 819 51.21 56.72 2.54
C HIS A 819 50.17 57.76 2.95
N THR A 820 50.43 59.01 2.63
CA THR A 820 49.50 60.12 2.77
C THR A 820 48.37 59.98 1.75
N TYR A 821 47.20 60.50 2.11
CA TYR A 821 46.08 60.76 1.24
C TYR A 821 46.08 62.25 0.91
N ASP A 822 46.70 62.59 -0.22
CA ASP A 822 46.72 63.96 -0.71
C ASP A 822 45.35 64.25 -1.36
N GLY A 823 44.44 64.88 -0.62
CA GLY A 823 43.10 65.24 -1.11
C GLY A 823 43.17 66.12 -2.36
N ALA A 824 42.12 66.12 -3.19
CA ALA A 824 42.08 66.92 -4.42
C ALA A 824 41.68 68.40 -4.21
N THR A 825 41.64 68.91 -2.97
CA THR A 825 41.02 70.21 -2.64
C THR A 825 41.91 71.14 -1.85
N LEU A 826 41.93 72.42 -2.26
CA LEU A 826 42.54 73.55 -1.54
C LEU A 826 42.00 73.68 -0.09
N ASN A 827 42.90 73.74 0.89
CA ASN A 827 42.70 74.08 2.32
C ASN A 827 41.44 73.48 2.95
N ASN A 828 41.41 72.16 3.13
CA ASN A 828 40.35 71.41 3.80
C ASN A 828 40.54 71.37 5.32
N GLY A 829 41.74 71.62 5.84
CA GLY A 829 42.03 71.49 7.26
C GLY A 829 41.90 70.04 7.75
N ILE A 830 42.00 69.84 9.07
CA ILE A 830 41.90 68.50 9.70
C ILE A 830 40.53 67.90 9.38
N THR A 831 40.48 67.03 8.37
CA THR A 831 39.26 66.39 7.86
C THR A 831 39.42 64.88 7.89
N THR A 832 38.31 64.18 8.17
CA THR A 832 38.26 62.71 8.10
C THR A 832 37.75 62.33 6.72
N GLU A 833 38.63 61.72 5.96
CA GLU A 833 38.45 61.29 4.60
C GLU A 833 38.01 59.83 4.61
N GLN A 834 36.74 59.58 4.27
CA GLN A 834 36.10 58.29 4.49
C GLN A 834 36.41 57.24 3.42
N ASP A 835 36.42 55.97 3.83
CA ASP A 835 36.45 54.78 2.97
C ASP A 835 37.61 54.73 1.95
N LYS A 836 38.80 55.23 2.31
CA LYS A 836 39.95 55.34 1.39
C LYS A 836 40.62 54.01 1.08
N ASP A 837 40.62 53.11 2.05
CA ASP A 837 40.96 51.70 1.83
C ASP A 837 39.79 50.81 2.26
N SER A 838 39.66 49.64 1.61
CA SER A 838 38.61 48.66 1.90
C SER A 838 39.13 47.24 1.80
N PHE A 839 38.74 46.39 2.74
CA PHE A 839 39.23 45.03 2.86
C PHE A 839 38.10 44.04 3.13
N THR A 840 37.75 43.23 2.13
CA THR A 840 36.72 42.20 2.25
C THR A 840 37.27 40.93 2.91
N TYR A 841 36.54 40.35 3.85
CA TYR A 841 36.90 39.12 4.56
C TYR A 841 35.74 38.11 4.56
N THR A 842 36.06 36.83 4.80
CA THR A 842 35.11 35.74 5.04
C THR A 842 35.31 35.20 6.45
N VAL A 843 34.21 35.03 7.19
CA VAL A 843 34.15 34.24 8.42
C VAL A 843 33.51 32.90 8.08
N THR A 844 34.15 31.81 8.50
CA THR A 844 33.62 30.45 8.35
C THR A 844 33.49 29.80 9.71
N ASP A 845 32.34 29.21 10.02
CA ASP A 845 32.13 28.45 11.25
C ASP A 845 32.75 27.05 11.18
N ALA A 846 32.67 26.27 12.27
CA ALA A 846 33.26 24.94 12.35
C ALA A 846 32.62 23.90 11.41
N HIS A 847 31.43 24.19 10.89
CA HIS A 847 30.69 23.34 9.96
C HIS A 847 30.78 23.85 8.52
N GLY A 848 31.57 24.89 8.26
CA GLY A 848 31.79 25.42 6.91
C GLY A 848 30.76 26.46 6.45
N ASN A 849 29.84 26.90 7.32
CA ASN A 849 28.90 27.98 7.00
C ASN A 849 29.66 29.31 6.99
N THR A 850 29.42 30.15 5.98
CA THR A 850 30.24 31.33 5.69
C THR A 850 29.41 32.60 5.66
N THR A 851 30.05 33.71 6.02
CA THR A 851 29.54 35.06 5.77
C THR A 851 30.69 35.97 5.38
N THR A 852 30.40 37.05 4.66
CA THR A 852 31.39 38.03 4.23
C THR A 852 31.14 39.39 4.86
N GLY A 853 32.22 40.07 5.26
CA GLY A 853 32.18 41.45 5.73
C GLY A 853 33.26 42.31 5.05
N THR A 854 33.27 43.61 5.34
CA THR A 854 34.24 44.56 4.77
C THR A 854 34.69 45.51 5.87
N ILE A 855 36.00 45.59 6.08
CA ILE A 855 36.63 46.61 6.93
C ILE A 855 36.89 47.83 6.05
N LEU A 856 36.36 48.99 6.43
CA LEU A 856 36.63 50.27 5.77
C LEU A 856 37.69 51.05 6.56
N VAL A 857 38.42 51.93 5.88
CA VAL A 857 39.47 52.75 6.49
C VAL A 857 39.25 54.22 6.17
N ASP A 858 39.07 55.00 7.22
CA ASP A 858 39.02 56.45 7.21
C ASP A 858 40.40 57.01 7.58
N ILE A 859 40.84 58.03 6.84
CA ILE A 859 42.14 58.69 7.03
C ILE A 859 41.89 60.12 7.51
N VAL A 860 42.56 60.54 8.57
CA VAL A 860 42.55 61.92 9.05
C VAL A 860 43.81 62.61 8.63
N ASP A 861 43.63 63.70 7.89
CA ASP A 861 44.69 64.50 7.31
C ASP A 861 45.53 65.26 8.36
N ASP A 862 46.80 65.54 8.04
CA ASP A 862 47.80 66.20 8.91
C ASP A 862 48.24 67.55 8.35
N VAL A 863 47.77 68.62 9.00
CA VAL A 863 47.89 69.99 8.50
C VAL A 863 49.16 70.71 8.96
N PRO A 864 49.60 71.79 8.28
CA PRO A 864 50.82 72.47 8.61
C PRO A 864 50.63 73.42 9.80
N THR A 865 51.68 73.63 10.59
CA THR A 865 51.71 74.53 11.74
C THR A 865 52.93 75.46 11.65
N ALA A 866 52.69 76.75 11.45
CA ALA A 866 53.72 77.79 11.42
C ALA A 866 53.89 78.47 12.79
N TYR A 867 55.13 78.87 13.12
CA TYR A 867 55.48 79.55 14.36
C TYR A 867 56.08 80.94 14.09
N ALA A 868 55.73 81.92 14.93
CA ALA A 868 56.19 83.29 14.75
C ALA A 868 57.71 83.41 14.93
N ASN A 869 58.36 84.17 14.06
CA ASN A 869 59.78 84.45 14.14
C ASN A 869 60.03 85.93 14.45
N THR A 870 61.18 86.21 15.06
CA THR A 870 61.63 87.58 15.35
C THR A 870 63.10 87.74 14.99
N ASN A 871 63.50 88.94 14.56
CA ASN A 871 64.91 89.29 14.38
C ASN A 871 65.13 90.79 14.62
N SER A 872 66.38 91.25 14.62
CA SER A 872 66.69 92.67 14.79
C SER A 872 67.90 93.11 13.98
N VAL A 873 67.90 94.37 13.58
CA VAL A 873 68.97 94.97 12.78
C VAL A 873 69.11 96.45 13.14
N SER A 874 70.29 97.03 12.99
CA SER A 874 70.45 98.49 13.09
C SER A 874 69.99 99.17 11.80
N GLU A 875 69.50 100.40 11.88
CA GLU A 875 69.13 101.17 10.68
C GLU A 875 70.30 101.33 9.70
N GLY A 876 69.97 101.25 8.41
CA GLY A 876 70.94 101.21 7.30
C GLY A 876 71.68 99.87 7.11
N ALA A 877 71.58 98.92 8.04
CA ALA A 877 72.22 97.61 7.94
C ALA A 877 71.26 96.51 7.44
N GLN A 878 71.81 95.32 7.20
CA GLN A 878 71.08 94.15 6.71
C GLN A 878 71.20 92.98 7.68
N VAL A 879 70.13 92.20 7.85
CA VAL A 879 70.09 90.93 8.58
C VAL A 879 69.50 89.82 7.72
N SER A 880 69.84 88.56 8.01
CA SER A 880 69.31 87.37 7.35
C SER A 880 68.88 86.32 8.36
N GLY A 881 67.94 85.46 7.98
CA GLY A 881 67.48 84.32 8.77
C GLY A 881 66.66 83.34 7.93
N ASN A 882 65.97 82.40 8.59
CA ASN A 882 65.04 81.47 7.96
C ASN A 882 63.78 81.29 8.83
N VAL A 883 62.61 81.61 8.26
CA VAL A 883 61.32 81.51 9.00
C VAL A 883 60.95 80.06 9.35
N LEU A 884 61.39 79.08 8.57
CA LEU A 884 61.02 77.68 8.77
C LEU A 884 61.84 76.98 9.87
N SER A 885 63.05 77.46 10.16
CA SER A 885 64.00 76.76 11.03
C SER A 885 64.50 77.56 12.23
N ASP A 886 64.40 78.89 12.19
CA ASP A 886 64.92 79.73 13.27
C ASP A 886 63.92 79.81 14.44
N GLY A 887 64.36 79.41 15.63
CA GLY A 887 63.49 79.35 16.81
C GLY A 887 62.79 78.00 16.91
N THR A 888 61.46 78.00 17.04
CA THR A 888 60.65 76.78 16.93
C THR A 888 60.46 76.47 15.44
N PRO A 889 60.93 75.33 14.93
CA PRO A 889 60.75 74.99 13.52
C PRO A 889 59.28 74.83 13.15
N ASP A 890 58.92 75.30 11.96
CA ASP A 890 57.60 75.07 11.38
C ASP A 890 57.41 73.59 11.04
N VAL A 891 56.17 73.11 11.13
CA VAL A 891 55.77 71.74 10.80
C VAL A 891 54.92 71.77 9.54
N LEU A 892 55.26 70.94 8.55
CA LEU A 892 54.64 70.98 7.23
C LEU A 892 53.57 69.92 7.01
N GLY A 893 53.15 69.17 8.02
CA GLY A 893 52.30 68.00 7.78
C GLY A 893 53.07 66.81 7.20
N ALA A 894 52.37 65.69 6.98
CA ALA A 894 52.95 64.42 6.57
C ALA A 894 53.28 64.31 5.07
N ASP A 895 52.56 65.09 4.27
CA ASP A 895 52.67 65.28 2.82
C ASP A 895 53.86 66.18 2.42
N GLY A 896 54.36 66.99 3.35
CA GLY A 896 55.57 67.78 3.22
C GLY A 896 55.34 69.15 2.58
N ALA A 897 56.34 69.74 1.92
CA ALA A 897 56.21 71.10 1.40
C ALA A 897 55.43 71.15 0.07
N ALA A 898 54.63 72.21 -0.12
CA ALA A 898 54.01 72.52 -1.40
C ALA A 898 55.00 72.53 -2.58
N PRO A 899 54.56 72.17 -3.81
CA PRO A 899 55.36 72.29 -5.01
C PRO A 899 55.87 73.74 -5.22
N GLY A 900 57.18 73.94 -5.09
CA GLY A 900 57.82 75.26 -5.21
C GLY A 900 58.43 75.80 -3.91
N GLY A 901 58.14 75.16 -2.77
CA GLY A 901 58.71 75.48 -1.46
C GLY A 901 57.63 75.64 -0.39
N ALA A 902 58.02 75.46 0.87
CA ALA A 902 57.11 75.50 2.02
C ALA A 902 56.47 76.86 2.26
N VAL A 903 57.20 77.96 2.05
CA VAL A 903 56.62 79.31 2.14
C VAL A 903 55.98 79.64 0.80
N THR A 904 54.69 79.96 0.81
CA THR A 904 53.91 80.25 -0.41
C THR A 904 53.51 81.71 -0.55
N GLY A 905 53.62 82.49 0.52
CA GLY A 905 53.45 83.93 0.43
C GLY A 905 53.95 84.73 1.61
N VAL A 906 54.11 86.02 1.37
CA VAL A 906 54.44 87.03 2.39
C VAL A 906 53.82 88.38 2.05
N ALA A 907 53.38 89.09 3.07
CA ALA A 907 52.84 90.45 2.98
C ALA A 907 53.26 91.29 4.19
N THR A 908 53.21 92.61 4.05
CA THR A 908 53.39 93.54 5.19
C THR A 908 52.18 93.53 6.13
N GLY A 909 52.43 93.68 7.43
CA GLY A 909 51.41 93.82 8.47
C GLY A 909 51.46 92.69 9.49
N SER A 910 50.38 92.54 10.27
CA SER A 910 50.29 91.56 11.37
C SER A 910 49.01 90.72 11.32
N ASN A 911 48.26 90.75 10.21
CA ASN A 911 46.99 90.03 10.08
C ASN A 911 47.22 88.59 9.66
N VAL A 912 47.09 87.66 10.61
CA VAL A 912 47.25 86.22 10.38
C VAL A 912 45.93 85.48 10.08
N SER A 913 44.79 86.19 10.00
CA SER A 913 43.48 85.56 9.81
C SER A 913 43.23 85.06 8.39
N ASN A 914 44.03 85.48 7.41
CA ASN A 914 43.93 85.02 6.03
C ASN A 914 45.31 84.61 5.50
N PRO A 915 45.42 83.46 4.82
CA PRO A 915 46.63 83.09 4.09
C PRO A 915 47.04 84.15 3.08
N VAL A 916 48.35 84.38 2.97
CA VAL A 916 48.97 85.26 1.98
C VAL A 916 49.65 84.41 0.91
N SER A 917 49.62 84.86 -0.36
CA SER A 917 50.26 84.14 -1.47
C SER A 917 51.11 85.10 -2.32
N GLY A 918 52.24 84.62 -2.84
CA GLY A 918 53.15 85.37 -3.69
C GLY A 918 54.13 86.30 -2.95
N ASN A 919 54.78 87.19 -3.71
CA ASN A 919 55.81 88.13 -3.26
C ASN A 919 57.13 87.50 -2.73
N LEU A 920 57.42 86.26 -3.13
CA LEU A 920 58.65 85.56 -2.74
C LEU A 920 59.80 85.77 -3.75
N GLY A 921 61.03 85.86 -3.26
CA GLY A 921 62.28 85.85 -4.04
C GLY A 921 62.49 87.01 -5.03
N GLY A 922 61.61 88.02 -5.01
CA GLY A 922 61.57 89.14 -5.98
C GLY A 922 62.20 90.44 -5.48
N ALA A 923 61.65 91.59 -5.92
CA ALA A 923 62.16 92.94 -5.66
C ALA A 923 62.16 93.41 -4.19
N GLY A 924 61.73 92.54 -3.27
CA GLY A 924 61.54 92.84 -1.85
C GLY A 924 60.19 93.51 -1.55
N ILE A 925 59.76 93.35 -0.31
CA ILE A 925 58.53 93.86 0.27
C ILE A 925 58.92 95.01 1.20
N ALA A 926 58.50 96.22 0.84
CA ALA A 926 58.78 97.40 1.64
C ALA A 926 57.95 97.37 2.92
N GLY A 927 58.62 97.19 4.06
CA GLY A 927 58.08 97.53 5.37
C GLY A 927 58.10 99.04 5.61
N GLN A 928 57.76 99.46 6.82
CA GLN A 928 57.79 100.86 7.21
C GLN A 928 59.23 101.37 7.38
N TYR A 929 60.15 100.50 7.82
CA TYR A 929 61.52 100.88 8.19
C TYR A 929 62.60 100.21 7.33
N GLY A 930 62.24 99.30 6.44
CA GLY A 930 63.18 98.58 5.59
C GLY A 930 62.49 97.72 4.55
N THR A 931 63.24 96.88 3.85
CA THR A 931 62.73 95.99 2.80
C THR A 931 63.08 94.53 3.10
N LEU A 932 62.07 93.65 3.11
CA LEU A 932 62.20 92.21 3.30
C LEU A 932 62.22 91.47 1.94
N VAL A 933 63.19 90.59 1.72
CA VAL A 933 63.13 89.56 0.66
C VAL A 933 63.04 88.21 1.35
N LEU A 934 61.89 87.53 1.24
CA LEU A 934 61.68 86.16 1.73
C LEU A 934 61.58 85.20 0.54
N ASN A 935 62.23 84.06 0.63
CA ASN A 935 62.22 83.01 -0.40
C ASN A 935 61.29 81.86 -0.01
N ALA A 936 60.87 81.07 -1.00
CA ALA A 936 59.98 79.92 -0.78
C ALA A 936 60.58 78.82 0.12
N ASN A 937 61.92 78.77 0.25
CA ASN A 937 62.63 77.87 1.17
C ASN A 937 62.75 78.43 2.60
N GLY A 938 62.04 79.51 2.91
CA GLY A 938 62.05 80.17 4.22
C GLY A 938 63.19 81.14 4.47
N THR A 939 64.26 81.12 3.67
CA THR A 939 65.38 82.05 3.85
C THR A 939 64.96 83.48 3.54
N TYR A 940 65.33 84.43 4.41
CA TYR A 940 65.05 85.84 4.19
C TYR A 940 66.27 86.73 4.42
N THR A 941 66.20 87.91 3.80
CA THR A 941 67.06 89.06 4.10
C THR A 941 66.20 90.29 4.33
N TYR A 942 66.52 91.08 5.35
CA TYR A 942 65.87 92.36 5.62
C TYR A 942 66.92 93.45 5.64
N THR A 943 66.73 94.49 4.83
CA THR A 943 67.61 95.66 4.75
C THR A 943 66.89 96.86 5.34
N ALA A 944 67.37 97.38 6.47
CA ALA A 944 66.82 98.57 7.09
C ALA A 944 67.23 99.81 6.30
N ASN A 945 66.31 100.77 6.13
CA ASN A 945 66.63 102.06 5.53
C ASN A 945 67.52 102.87 6.51
N PRO A 946 68.48 103.66 6.02
CA PRO A 946 69.27 104.54 6.90
C PRO A 946 68.40 105.69 7.43
N ASN A 947 68.64 106.12 8.68
CA ASN A 947 67.85 107.14 9.40
C ASN A 947 66.34 106.85 9.43
N ALA A 948 65.94 105.57 9.42
CA ALA A 948 64.55 105.14 9.31
C ALA A 948 63.75 105.37 10.59
N VAL A 949 64.42 105.42 11.75
CA VAL A 949 63.76 105.46 13.06
C VAL A 949 64.40 106.52 13.96
N THR A 950 63.65 107.02 14.95
CA THR A 950 64.17 107.93 16.01
C THR A 950 64.27 107.24 17.39
N THR A 951 63.61 106.09 17.52
CA THR A 951 63.68 105.11 18.62
C THR A 951 63.45 103.72 18.02
N ASN A 952 63.90 102.64 18.66
CA ASN A 952 63.68 101.29 18.15
C ASN A 952 62.20 101.06 17.74
N ALA A 953 61.99 100.52 16.55
CA ALA A 953 60.66 100.24 16.01
C ALA A 953 60.64 98.86 15.34
N VAL A 954 59.46 98.31 15.09
CA VAL A 954 59.30 96.95 14.54
C VAL A 954 58.58 97.04 13.20
N ASP A 955 59.14 96.39 12.18
CA ASP A 955 58.40 96.02 10.97
C ASP A 955 57.76 94.65 11.17
N HIS A 956 56.48 94.54 10.82
CA HIS A 956 55.73 93.30 10.88
C HIS A 956 55.49 92.78 9.46
N PHE A 957 55.76 91.50 9.26
CA PHE A 957 55.43 90.77 8.05
C PHE A 957 54.60 89.54 8.40
N VAL A 958 53.63 89.20 7.58
CA VAL A 958 52.89 87.95 7.66
C VAL A 958 53.41 87.03 6.59
N TYR A 959 53.71 85.78 6.93
CA TYR A 959 54.04 84.75 5.96
C TYR A 959 53.11 83.53 6.14
N THR A 960 52.92 82.80 5.05
CA THR A 960 52.12 81.59 5.01
C THR A 960 53.00 80.43 4.56
N ILE A 961 52.91 79.32 5.29
CA ILE A 961 53.39 78.03 4.82
C ILE A 961 52.23 77.22 4.26
N THR A 962 52.52 76.40 3.25
CA THR A 962 51.59 75.47 2.62
C THR A 962 52.29 74.15 2.45
N ASP A 963 51.56 73.08 2.71
CA ASP A 963 52.02 71.72 2.54
C ASP A 963 51.72 71.16 1.14
N GLY A 964 51.98 69.88 0.94
CA GLY A 964 51.94 69.18 -0.34
C GLY A 964 50.54 69.11 -0.96
N ASP A 965 49.50 69.03 -0.14
CA ASP A 965 48.11 68.90 -0.56
C ASP A 965 47.33 70.23 -0.58
N GLY A 966 47.86 71.26 0.09
CA GLY A 966 47.43 72.66 -0.07
C GLY A 966 46.81 73.28 1.17
N ASP A 967 46.87 72.62 2.31
CA ASP A 967 46.55 73.20 3.62
C ASP A 967 47.55 74.29 4.01
N THR A 968 47.12 75.24 4.85
CA THR A 968 47.89 76.47 5.10
C THR A 968 47.97 76.86 6.56
N SER A 969 49.13 77.38 6.96
CA SER A 969 49.36 77.97 8.29
C SER A 969 50.00 79.34 8.15
N THR A 970 49.50 80.34 8.88
CA THR A 970 49.87 81.75 8.67
C THR A 970 50.27 82.41 9.97
N VAL A 971 51.43 83.08 9.97
CA VAL A 971 52.03 83.66 11.17
C VAL A 971 52.94 84.85 10.83
N THR A 972 53.52 85.53 11.82
CA THR A 972 54.32 86.74 11.63
C THR A 972 55.84 86.51 11.67
N LEU A 973 56.57 87.32 10.91
CA LEU A 973 57.99 87.63 11.05
C LEU A 973 58.13 89.09 11.47
N ASP A 974 58.62 89.33 12.69
CA ASP A 974 58.80 90.67 13.24
C ASP A 974 60.29 91.09 13.25
N ILE A 975 60.62 92.19 12.60
CA ILE A 975 61.99 92.72 12.52
C ILE A 975 62.10 94.02 13.30
N THR A 976 62.86 94.02 14.39
CA THR A 976 63.16 95.22 15.17
C THR A 976 64.30 96.02 14.51
N VAL A 977 64.01 97.23 14.05
CA VAL A 977 65.00 98.20 13.57
C VAL A 977 65.48 99.07 14.74
N ASN A 978 66.75 98.92 15.10
CA ASN A 978 67.39 99.65 16.19
C ASN A 978 67.90 101.01 15.70
N ASN A 979 67.58 102.08 16.44
CA ASN A 979 68.00 103.44 16.13
C ASN A 979 69.52 103.64 16.33
N VAL A 980 70.17 104.33 15.39
CA VAL A 980 71.60 104.64 15.39
C VAL A 980 71.80 106.14 15.25
N THR A 981 72.09 106.82 16.36
CA THR A 981 72.39 108.25 16.33
C THR A 981 73.84 108.49 15.90
N VAL A 982 74.02 109.11 14.73
CA VAL A 982 75.30 109.68 14.29
C VAL A 982 75.38 111.14 14.75
N THR A 983 76.49 111.53 15.36
CA THR A 983 76.81 112.91 15.74
C THR A 983 78.15 113.32 15.14
N ALA A 984 78.33 114.62 14.93
CA ALA A 984 79.57 115.18 14.44
C ALA A 984 79.89 116.46 15.21
N SER A 985 81.17 116.66 15.48
CA SER A 985 81.70 117.88 16.09
C SER A 985 82.84 118.42 15.26
N ASP A 986 82.87 119.73 15.06
CA ASP A 986 83.92 120.45 14.36
C ASP A 986 84.46 121.60 15.24
N THR A 987 85.38 122.39 14.70
CA THR A 987 85.97 123.53 15.40
C THR A 987 85.86 124.79 14.54
N ASP A 988 85.16 125.80 15.06
CA ASP A 988 85.02 127.07 14.36
C ASP A 988 86.40 127.68 14.06
N ALA A 989 86.53 128.21 12.85
CA ALA A 989 87.77 128.76 12.35
C ALA A 989 87.97 130.19 12.88
N LEU A 990 89.14 130.48 13.46
CA LEU A 990 89.56 131.83 13.80
C LEU A 990 90.74 132.23 12.92
N VAL A 991 90.55 133.24 12.07
CA VAL A 991 91.55 133.73 11.12
C VAL A 991 91.78 135.22 11.29
N TYR A 992 92.93 135.71 10.84
CA TYR A 992 93.35 137.09 11.06
C TYR A 992 93.70 137.77 9.74
N GLU A 993 93.19 138.98 9.53
CA GLU A 993 93.45 139.80 8.35
C GLU A 993 94.92 140.18 8.20
N LYS A 994 95.67 140.24 9.31
CA LYS A 994 97.10 140.52 9.27
C LYS A 994 97.88 139.54 8.39
N GLY A 995 97.34 138.33 8.17
CA GLY A 995 97.92 137.31 7.30
C GLY A 995 97.64 137.51 5.81
N LEU A 996 96.70 138.38 5.43
CA LEU A 996 96.42 138.68 4.02
C LEU A 996 97.63 139.35 3.35
N PRO A 997 97.76 139.30 2.00
CA PRO A 997 98.95 139.79 1.29
C PRO A 997 99.34 141.26 1.51
N ALA A 998 98.40 142.09 2.00
CA ALA A 998 98.61 143.49 2.35
C ALA A 998 98.64 143.75 3.86
N GLY A 999 98.48 142.72 4.69
CA GLY A 999 98.39 142.81 6.13
C GLY A 999 99.75 142.98 6.82
N SER A 1000 99.71 143.38 8.09
CA SER A 1000 100.86 143.68 8.94
C SER A 1000 101.78 142.47 9.19
N ASP A 1001 101.30 141.25 8.93
CA ASP A 1001 102.00 139.97 9.11
C ASP A 1001 101.74 139.01 7.94
N ALA A 1002 101.84 139.51 6.70
CA ALA A 1002 101.55 138.75 5.47
C ALA A 1002 102.40 137.47 5.27
N ALA A 1003 103.41 137.22 6.12
CA ALA A 1003 104.22 135.99 6.11
C ALA A 1003 103.83 134.99 7.22
N GLY A 1004 102.89 135.36 8.11
CA GLY A 1004 102.52 134.61 9.31
C GLY A 1004 101.49 133.50 9.11
N ASN A 1005 100.89 133.38 7.92
CA ASN A 1005 99.86 132.40 7.55
C ASN A 1005 98.62 132.39 8.46
N SER A 1006 98.37 133.46 9.22
CA SER A 1006 97.23 133.55 10.16
C SER A 1006 95.89 133.74 9.46
N GLU A 1007 95.89 133.93 8.14
CA GLU A 1007 94.74 133.91 7.25
C GLU A 1007 94.25 132.48 6.96
N ILE A 1008 94.96 131.45 7.43
CA ILE A 1008 94.62 130.03 7.22
C ILE A 1008 94.26 129.35 8.55
N PHE A 1009 93.14 128.65 8.59
CA PHE A 1009 92.74 127.77 9.70
C PHE A 1009 92.61 126.33 9.21
N ASN A 1010 93.15 125.38 9.98
CA ASN A 1010 92.99 123.94 9.71
C ASN A 1010 92.19 123.30 10.86
N GLY A 1011 91.08 122.67 10.53
CA GLY A 1011 90.22 121.94 11.46
C GLY A 1011 89.93 120.52 10.98
N ALA A 1012 89.16 119.78 11.79
CA ALA A 1012 88.68 118.44 11.42
C ALA A 1012 87.29 118.20 11.99
N ILE A 1013 86.45 117.52 11.21
CA ILE A 1013 85.16 117.01 11.64
C ILE A 1013 85.41 115.65 12.31
N THR A 1014 85.03 115.52 13.58
CA THR A 1014 85.11 114.26 14.34
C THR A 1014 83.71 113.65 14.47
N PRO A 1015 83.44 112.51 13.81
CA PRO A 1015 82.17 111.81 13.95
C PRO A 1015 82.14 110.91 15.19
N ALA A 1016 80.96 110.70 15.78
CA ALA A 1016 80.71 109.77 16.87
C ALA A 1016 79.32 109.11 16.73
N GLY A 1017 79.20 107.86 17.20
CA GLY A 1017 78.02 107.03 16.90
C GLY A 1017 77.97 106.57 15.43
N GLY A 1018 77.20 105.53 15.13
CA GLY A 1018 77.23 104.88 13.82
C GLY A 1018 78.38 103.89 13.62
N THR A 1019 78.50 103.36 12.40
CA THR A 1019 79.56 102.41 12.01
C THR A 1019 80.49 103.05 10.98
N GLY A 1020 81.81 103.06 11.23
CA GLY A 1020 82.80 103.55 10.25
C GLY A 1020 83.06 102.56 9.09
N PRO A 1021 83.63 102.99 7.95
CA PRO A 1021 84.18 104.32 7.67
C PRO A 1021 83.11 105.40 7.43
N TYR A 1022 83.41 106.64 7.83
CA TYR A 1022 82.52 107.79 7.62
C TYR A 1022 82.90 108.55 6.35
N THR A 1023 81.92 109.15 5.69
CA THR A 1023 82.10 110.06 4.55
C THR A 1023 81.64 111.47 4.92
N TYR A 1024 82.36 112.48 4.44
CA TYR A 1024 82.14 113.88 4.76
C TYR A 1024 81.83 114.64 3.48
N THR A 1025 80.71 115.36 3.46
CA THR A 1025 80.29 116.14 2.30
C THR A 1025 80.02 117.57 2.71
N LEU A 1026 80.55 118.54 1.96
CA LEU A 1026 80.18 119.94 2.14
C LEU A 1026 78.87 120.20 1.40
N ASN A 1027 77.86 120.66 2.12
CA ASN A 1027 76.52 120.94 1.59
C ASN A 1027 76.39 122.38 1.09
N SER A 1028 77.19 123.30 1.64
CA SER A 1028 77.23 124.72 1.25
C SER A 1028 78.27 125.00 0.14
N SER A 1029 78.24 126.21 -0.40
CA SER A 1029 79.31 126.71 -1.29
C SER A 1029 80.66 126.65 -0.57
N ALA A 1030 81.71 126.19 -1.26
CA ALA A 1030 83.10 126.21 -0.75
C ALA A 1030 83.68 127.64 -0.68
N THR A 1031 83.05 128.61 -1.32
CA THR A 1031 83.40 130.03 -1.24
C THR A 1031 82.42 130.75 -0.33
N GLY A 1032 82.94 131.26 0.78
CA GLY A 1032 82.27 132.21 1.66
C GLY A 1032 82.43 133.66 1.15
N SER A 1033 81.89 134.60 1.90
CA SER A 1033 81.96 136.02 1.60
C SER A 1033 83.38 136.58 1.70
N TYR A 1034 84.21 136.02 2.60
CA TYR A 1034 85.55 136.53 2.88
C TYR A 1034 86.67 135.53 2.57
N GLY A 1035 86.36 134.24 2.49
CA GLY A 1035 87.35 133.20 2.25
C GLY A 1035 86.77 131.94 1.63
N ASN A 1036 87.63 130.95 1.48
CA ASN A 1036 87.27 129.66 0.90
C ASN A 1036 87.54 128.53 1.90
N LEU A 1037 86.61 127.59 2.02
CA LEU A 1037 86.78 126.34 2.75
C LEU A 1037 87.03 125.18 1.78
N VAL A 1038 88.09 124.42 2.02
CA VAL A 1038 88.33 123.13 1.37
C VAL A 1038 88.11 122.03 2.41
N LEU A 1039 87.09 121.19 2.21
CA LEU A 1039 86.86 119.98 3.00
C LEU A 1039 87.48 118.77 2.29
N ASN A 1040 88.40 118.08 2.96
CA ASN A 1040 89.06 116.88 2.46
C ASN A 1040 88.21 115.63 2.75
N ALA A 1041 88.43 114.58 1.95
CA ALA A 1041 87.68 113.33 2.07
C ALA A 1041 87.89 112.58 3.41
N ASP A 1042 88.96 112.89 4.14
CA ASP A 1042 89.26 112.32 5.47
C ASP A 1042 88.56 113.07 6.63
N GLY A 1043 87.79 114.11 6.32
CA GLY A 1043 87.08 114.93 7.30
C GLY A 1043 87.90 116.13 7.81
N THR A 1044 89.16 116.29 7.40
CA THR A 1044 89.93 117.52 7.68
C THR A 1044 89.49 118.65 6.76
N TYR A 1045 89.54 119.89 7.21
CA TYR A 1045 89.24 121.05 6.38
C TYR A 1045 90.22 122.19 6.60
N THR A 1046 90.39 123.01 5.56
CA THR A 1046 91.18 124.21 5.59
C THR A 1046 90.32 125.39 5.16
N TYR A 1047 90.19 126.41 6.00
CA TYR A 1047 89.66 127.70 5.61
C TYR A 1047 90.81 128.66 5.31
N THR A 1048 90.70 129.42 4.22
CA THR A 1048 91.65 130.48 3.86
C THR A 1048 90.90 131.78 3.64
N LEU A 1049 91.18 132.77 4.48
CA LEU A 1049 90.70 134.14 4.33
C LEU A 1049 91.38 134.77 3.11
N THR A 1050 90.60 135.42 2.25
CA THR A 1050 91.08 135.97 0.96
C THR A 1050 90.74 137.44 0.75
N HIS A 1051 89.79 137.96 1.50
CA HIS A 1051 89.35 139.35 1.47
C HIS A 1051 89.38 139.91 2.89
N THR A 1052 89.67 141.20 3.00
CA THR A 1052 89.56 141.94 4.27
C THR A 1052 88.09 142.13 4.63
N TYR A 1053 87.82 142.28 5.92
CA TYR A 1053 86.57 142.74 6.48
C TYR A 1053 86.78 144.15 7.05
N ASP A 1054 86.59 145.16 6.19
CA ASP A 1054 86.66 146.56 6.63
C ASP A 1054 85.38 146.94 7.40
N GLY A 1055 85.44 146.92 8.73
CA GLY A 1055 84.37 147.43 9.59
C GLY A 1055 84.10 148.93 9.35
N ALA A 1056 82.86 149.39 9.52
CA ALA A 1056 82.40 150.73 9.11
C ALA A 1056 82.98 151.95 9.86
N THR A 1057 83.98 151.80 10.74
CA THR A 1057 84.55 152.91 11.53
C THR A 1057 86.09 152.88 11.56
N LEU A 1058 86.74 153.94 11.04
CA LEU A 1058 88.20 154.09 11.01
C LEU A 1058 88.80 154.20 12.44
N ASN A 1059 89.56 153.16 12.84
CA ASN A 1059 90.46 153.02 14.00
C ASN A 1059 89.84 152.63 15.37
N ASN A 1060 89.58 151.32 15.57
CA ASN A 1060 89.11 150.71 16.83
C ASN A 1060 90.01 149.58 17.41
N GLY A 1061 91.18 149.29 16.83
CA GLY A 1061 92.11 148.28 17.35
C GLY A 1061 91.74 146.83 16.98
N ILE A 1062 92.51 145.84 17.43
CA ILE A 1062 92.34 144.43 17.03
C ILE A 1062 91.01 143.88 17.59
N THR A 1063 89.96 143.76 16.77
CA THR A 1063 88.66 143.17 17.14
C THR A 1063 88.39 141.87 16.39
N THR A 1064 87.84 140.85 17.08
CA THR A 1064 87.37 139.59 16.49
C THR A 1064 85.88 139.71 16.15
N GLU A 1065 85.56 139.43 14.90
CA GLU A 1065 84.27 139.58 14.30
C GLU A 1065 83.71 138.19 13.96
N GLN A 1066 82.64 137.80 14.65
CA GLN A 1066 82.20 136.42 14.66
C GLN A 1066 81.33 136.03 13.47
N ASP A 1067 81.38 134.74 13.10
CA ASP A 1067 80.50 134.04 12.16
C ASP A 1067 80.35 134.69 10.77
N LYS A 1068 81.43 135.28 10.26
CA LYS A 1068 81.40 136.04 9.00
C LYS A 1068 81.28 135.14 7.77
N ASP A 1069 81.83 133.94 7.85
CA ASP A 1069 81.53 132.86 6.91
C ASP A 1069 80.96 131.65 7.66
N SER A 1070 80.12 130.86 6.98
CA SER A 1070 79.55 129.62 7.54
C SER A 1070 79.47 128.55 6.45
N PHE A 1071 79.77 127.30 6.84
CA PHE A 1071 79.81 126.16 5.94
C PHE A 1071 79.11 124.94 6.54
N THR A 1072 78.05 124.44 5.89
CA THR A 1072 77.29 123.28 6.37
C THR A 1072 77.84 121.99 5.77
N TYR A 1073 77.98 120.94 6.58
CA TYR A 1073 78.48 119.64 6.14
C TYR A 1073 77.55 118.50 6.58
N THR A 1074 77.62 117.36 5.88
CA THR A 1074 77.00 116.09 6.27
C THR A 1074 78.09 115.07 6.55
N VAL A 1075 77.99 114.39 7.70
CA VAL A 1075 78.71 113.14 7.97
C VAL A 1075 77.75 111.99 7.72
N THR A 1076 78.18 111.01 6.94
CA THR A 1076 77.43 109.77 6.68
C THR A 1076 78.26 108.57 7.15
N ASP A 1077 77.67 107.67 7.92
CA ASP A 1077 78.31 106.42 8.34
C ASP A 1077 78.32 105.35 7.22
N ALA A 1078 78.96 104.21 7.46
CA ALA A 1078 79.08 103.13 6.48
C ALA A 1078 77.75 102.46 6.10
N HIS A 1079 76.72 102.65 6.91
CA HIS A 1079 75.36 102.16 6.67
C HIS A 1079 74.45 103.26 6.11
N GLY A 1080 74.98 104.45 5.80
CA GLY A 1080 74.22 105.55 5.20
C GLY A 1080 73.49 106.45 6.20
N ASN A 1081 73.66 106.25 7.51
CA ASN A 1081 73.05 107.10 8.53
C ASN A 1081 73.79 108.45 8.55
N THR A 1082 73.05 109.57 8.59
CA THR A 1082 73.60 110.90 8.36
C THR A 1082 73.37 111.84 9.53
N THR A 1083 74.30 112.77 9.72
CA THR A 1083 74.12 113.94 10.58
C THR A 1083 74.69 115.17 9.91
N THR A 1084 74.15 116.35 10.21
CA THR A 1084 74.62 117.62 9.64
C THR A 1084 75.23 118.51 10.70
N GLY A 1085 76.38 119.14 10.40
CA GLY A 1085 77.01 120.16 11.23
C GLY A 1085 77.30 121.44 10.45
N THR A 1086 77.81 122.46 11.13
CA THR A 1086 78.14 123.77 10.54
C THR A 1086 79.46 124.28 11.11
N ILE A 1087 80.43 124.56 10.24
CA ILE A 1087 81.69 125.23 10.60
C ILE A 1087 81.45 126.74 10.48
N LEU A 1088 81.68 127.50 11.54
CA LEU A 1088 81.62 128.95 11.54
C LEU A 1088 83.03 129.54 11.45
N VAL A 1089 83.14 130.76 10.92
CA VAL A 1089 84.43 131.45 10.75
C VAL A 1089 84.39 132.86 11.34
N ASP A 1090 85.24 133.07 12.34
CA ASP A 1090 85.50 134.35 12.98
C ASP A 1090 86.75 135.00 12.35
N ILE A 1091 86.66 136.29 12.04
CA ILE A 1091 87.73 137.06 11.39
C ILE A 1091 88.25 138.12 12.37
N VAL A 1092 89.55 138.23 12.56
CA VAL A 1092 90.18 139.26 13.40
C VAL A 1092 90.82 140.32 12.54
N ASP A 1093 90.45 141.57 12.79
CA ASP A 1093 90.89 142.75 12.05
C ASP A 1093 92.40 143.06 12.21
N ASP A 1094 92.99 143.71 11.21
CA ASP A 1094 94.40 144.14 11.15
C ASP A 1094 94.54 145.66 11.33
N VAL A 1095 95.44 146.10 12.23
CA VAL A 1095 95.50 147.51 12.72
C VAL A 1095 96.68 148.29 12.17
#